data_AF-A0A202FCJ1-F1
#
_entry.id   AF-A0A202FCJ1-F1
#
_cell.length_a   1.000
_cell.length_b   1.000
_cell.length_c   1.000
_cell.angle_alpha   90.00
_cell.angle_beta   90.00
_cell.angle_gamma   90.00
#
_symmetry.space_group_name_H-M   'P 1'
#
loop_
_entity.id
_entity.type
_entity.pdbx_description
1 polymer ?
#
loop_
_entity_poly.entity_id
_entity_poly.type
_entity_poly.pdbx_seq_one_letter_code
_entity_poly.pdbx_strand_id
1 'polypeptide(L)'
;MLLNKKCVYLGATLFSAMILTSLSNQTVKADTTTDGNTNVSVEKAVPPTTSTTTTTQAPTNNTDVSKLVTTTQSSTVDTQTEKTPTTATSKPVTTTTQSTTTNVQKTTAPTDNSVAKPEVTQTAKPVVKVAPTVVKKTPATNVVANKPESADTVIDIKDPTLSSMVKWSLGLNDKDKVTVGEFQKFNNSEFFLNETVYLSGINPNVTDETDTPIENLDGLQVLKYLPKNTQVFFQVKLASDPKADLDLSPLYGIPIYNFTLDGNYSNAKAKEIDLNQLVKLDISKATNVELTGDTAVSANSGITQAQLEKIAPWLVKYANNGKTYNDIVLNNGSISNFSALKGINRTKSVTVFVNHNNVASTIPVYATASKAGLIFTALPFKGIDGEDLASTYHYTTTVKTPADDNLIHVKGDVYKIADPDTSAKKLTYGIIGDYISSNDDSMLQKSYGNSTLEYFGMYSQPLIWKTSTKPVIEPTTPAQSTETGDSTGSSNVLDTAGNESSETTTTPVAPTYVDKSGVVRTFNGYTKLTDIEGNTLAVELGPNTGWTYDRVVEINGQQYYEVGTNEYLLADSGITYTPIQTRTVLAASSAVPLFNSKGIKLSTTLPARSNWLTDSSATINGIKMYRVASDEWVAADAVNVSGSKVVSTTFPKVFTAKVKTPVYSATGKLLDYQLATGTSWKVDRKVVINGIAYYRIATDEFVRA
;
A
#
# COMPACT_ATOMS: atom_id res chain seq x y z
N MET A 1 -30.05 -40.28 -21.34
CA MET A 1 -29.36 -39.12 -21.92
C MET A 1 -29.01 -38.17 -20.77
N LEU A 2 -27.74 -38.10 -20.34
CA LEU A 2 -27.32 -37.11 -19.35
C LEU A 2 -26.82 -35.86 -20.09
N LEU A 3 -27.49 -34.72 -19.90
CA LEU A 3 -26.89 -33.41 -20.10
C LEU A 3 -26.76 -32.75 -18.73
N ASN A 4 -25.53 -32.68 -18.22
CA ASN A 4 -25.18 -31.74 -17.16
C ASN A 4 -23.81 -31.14 -17.47
N LYS A 5 -23.82 -30.15 -18.37
CA LYS A 5 -22.79 -29.12 -18.46
C LYS A 5 -23.51 -27.79 -18.34
N LYS A 6 -23.37 -27.14 -17.18
CA LYS A 6 -23.73 -25.73 -17.04
C LYS A 6 -22.75 -24.91 -17.87
N CYS A 7 -23.23 -23.98 -18.67
CA CYS A 7 -22.39 -22.92 -19.18
C CYS A 7 -22.05 -21.98 -18.00
N VAL A 8 -20.79 -21.56 -17.91
CA VAL A 8 -20.41 -20.43 -17.05
C VAL A 8 -21.03 -19.17 -17.66
N TYR A 9 -21.68 -18.36 -16.83
CA TYR A 9 -22.17 -17.04 -17.24
C TYR A 9 -21.02 -16.05 -17.12
N LEU A 10 -20.58 -15.48 -18.24
CA LEU A 10 -19.59 -14.41 -18.25
C LEU A 10 -20.26 -13.08 -17.85
N GLY A 11 -19.61 -12.30 -16.98
CA GLY A 11 -20.10 -11.00 -16.52
C GLY A 11 -20.00 -9.93 -17.61
N ALA A 12 -21.01 -9.84 -18.48
CA ALA A 12 -21.19 -8.73 -19.42
C ALA A 12 -22.65 -8.26 -19.38
N THR A 13 -22.88 -7.04 -18.91
CA THR A 13 -24.19 -6.44 -18.58
C THR A 13 -24.98 -5.95 -19.80
N LEU A 14 -25.09 -6.78 -20.83
CA LEU A 14 -25.81 -6.50 -22.07
C LEU A 14 -27.33 -6.73 -21.94
N PHE A 15 -28.03 -5.82 -21.25
CA PHE A 15 -29.50 -5.81 -21.20
C PHE A 15 -30.09 -5.18 -22.47
N SER A 16 -30.38 -6.02 -23.47
CA SER A 16 -31.09 -5.59 -24.68
C SER A 16 -32.57 -5.31 -24.40
N ALA A 17 -32.97 -4.04 -24.49
CA ALA A 17 -34.35 -3.59 -24.24
C ALA A 17 -35.30 -3.95 -25.39
N MET A 18 -35.91 -5.13 -25.34
CA MET A 18 -37.00 -5.49 -26.26
C MET A 18 -38.28 -4.69 -25.95
N ILE A 19 -38.57 -3.69 -26.77
CA ILE A 19 -39.86 -2.98 -26.77
C ILE A 19 -40.94 -3.91 -27.34
N LEU A 20 -41.72 -4.57 -26.47
CA LEU A 20 -42.93 -5.26 -26.89
C LEU A 20 -44.07 -4.25 -27.11
N THR A 21 -44.28 -3.85 -28.36
CA THR A 21 -45.53 -3.22 -28.78
C THR A 21 -46.64 -4.26 -28.88
N SER A 22 -47.80 -3.98 -28.28
CA SER A 22 -48.93 -4.91 -28.28
C SER A 22 -49.67 -4.90 -29.61
N LEU A 23 -49.60 -6.02 -30.36
CA LEU A 23 -50.47 -6.30 -31.50
C LEU A 23 -51.16 -7.67 -31.32
N SER A 24 -52.35 -7.80 -31.89
CA SER A 24 -53.39 -8.71 -31.41
C SER A 24 -53.56 -10.00 -32.23
N ASN A 25 -54.10 -11.03 -31.57
CA ASN A 25 -54.84 -12.18 -32.13
C ASN A 25 -54.12 -13.07 -33.15
N GLN A 26 -53.78 -14.30 -32.71
CA GLN A 26 -54.48 -15.51 -33.17
C GLN A 26 -54.16 -16.74 -32.31
N THR A 27 -55.07 -17.71 -32.31
CA THR A 27 -54.97 -19.02 -31.66
C THR A 27 -54.63 -20.12 -32.68
N VAL A 28 -54.04 -21.25 -32.23
CA VAL A 28 -54.54 -22.63 -32.42
C VAL A 28 -53.65 -23.66 -31.68
N LYS A 29 -54.17 -24.87 -31.47
CA LYS A 29 -53.70 -25.96 -30.57
C LYS A 29 -52.65 -26.93 -31.17
N ALA A 30 -52.16 -27.80 -30.28
CA ALA A 30 -51.94 -29.27 -30.47
C ALA A 30 -50.64 -29.74 -31.17
N ASP A 31 -50.09 -30.95 -30.91
CA ASP A 31 -50.49 -32.03 -29.96
C ASP A 31 -49.29 -32.88 -29.45
N THR A 32 -49.54 -33.87 -28.57
CA THR A 32 -48.50 -34.70 -27.90
C THR A 32 -48.47 -36.19 -28.27
N THR A 33 -47.26 -36.80 -28.35
CA THR A 33 -46.92 -38.24 -28.12
C THR A 33 -45.44 -38.31 -27.63
N THR A 34 -44.97 -39.08 -26.62
CA THR A 34 -44.94 -40.55 -26.32
C THR A 34 -44.13 -41.40 -27.33
N ASP A 35 -43.31 -42.41 -26.96
CA ASP A 35 -43.06 -43.09 -25.65
C ASP A 35 -41.71 -43.88 -25.58
N GLY A 36 -41.36 -44.46 -24.41
CA GLY A 36 -40.38 -45.57 -24.19
C GLY A 36 -38.95 -45.20 -23.75
N ASN A 37 -38.33 -45.72 -22.66
CA ASN A 37 -37.94 -47.09 -22.23
C ASN A 37 -36.76 -47.73 -23.03
N THR A 38 -35.72 -48.41 -22.46
CA THR A 38 -35.52 -48.95 -21.09
C THR A 38 -34.03 -49.24 -20.70
N ASN A 39 -33.67 -49.01 -19.42
CA ASN A 39 -32.87 -49.84 -18.47
C ASN A 39 -31.52 -50.56 -18.76
N VAL A 40 -30.50 -50.24 -17.92
CA VAL A 40 -29.34 -51.04 -17.34
C VAL A 40 -28.40 -51.88 -18.26
N SER A 41 -27.15 -52.26 -17.92
CA SER A 41 -26.43 -52.30 -16.62
C SER A 41 -24.90 -52.08 -16.71
N VAL A 42 -24.35 -51.77 -15.53
CA VAL A 42 -22.95 -51.54 -15.08
C VAL A 42 -22.01 -52.76 -15.18
N GLU A 43 -20.72 -52.56 -15.53
CA GLU A 43 -19.55 -53.02 -14.71
C GLU A 43 -18.23 -52.24 -15.01
N LYS A 44 -17.05 -52.77 -14.64
CA LYS A 44 -15.92 -51.98 -14.06
C LYS A 44 -14.52 -52.56 -14.40
N ALA A 45 -13.46 -51.72 -14.26
CA ALA A 45 -12.09 -52.03 -13.79
C ALA A 45 -10.84 -51.91 -14.74
N VAL A 46 -10.21 -50.71 -14.72
CA VAL A 46 -8.73 -50.41 -14.62
C VAL A 46 -7.72 -50.94 -15.72
N PRO A 47 -6.36 -50.74 -15.68
CA PRO A 47 -5.58 -50.30 -16.87
C PRO A 47 -4.47 -51.30 -17.31
N PRO A 48 -3.46 -50.91 -18.14
CA PRO A 48 -2.11 -50.71 -17.56
C PRO A 48 -1.09 -49.75 -18.27
N THR A 49 -0.12 -49.27 -17.45
CA THR A 49 1.33 -49.00 -17.66
C THR A 49 1.96 -48.38 -18.94
N THR A 50 2.69 -47.28 -18.70
CA THR A 50 4.05 -46.85 -19.17
C THR A 50 4.96 -47.74 -20.04
N SER A 51 5.78 -47.10 -20.89
CA SER A 51 7.16 -47.52 -21.28
C SER A 51 7.99 -46.35 -21.86
N THR A 52 9.33 -46.48 -21.89
CA THR A 52 10.32 -45.41 -22.22
C THR A 52 11.47 -45.92 -23.12
N THR A 53 12.02 -45.09 -24.03
CA THR A 53 13.44 -45.21 -24.49
C THR A 53 13.98 -43.99 -25.26
N THR A 54 15.30 -43.75 -25.18
CA THR A 54 16.17 -42.93 -26.05
C THR A 54 16.52 -43.70 -27.36
N THR A 55 17.25 -43.24 -28.40
CA THR A 55 18.55 -42.50 -28.49
C THR A 55 18.81 -41.83 -29.87
N THR A 56 19.45 -40.65 -29.83
CA THR A 56 20.61 -40.11 -30.61
C THR A 56 20.93 -40.43 -32.10
N GLN A 57 21.51 -39.41 -32.75
CA GLN A 57 22.47 -39.36 -33.90
C GLN A 57 21.97 -39.14 -35.35
N ALA A 58 22.87 -38.55 -36.16
CA ALA A 58 22.69 -38.06 -37.53
C ALA A 58 23.82 -38.58 -38.45
N PRO A 59 23.78 -38.30 -39.77
CA PRO A 59 24.93 -37.65 -40.39
C PRO A 59 24.59 -36.57 -41.46
N THR A 60 25.63 -35.96 -42.03
CA THR A 60 25.63 -34.74 -42.87
C THR A 60 25.73 -34.99 -44.38
N ASN A 61 25.41 -33.99 -45.22
CA ASN A 61 26.32 -33.51 -46.29
C ASN A 61 25.88 -32.19 -47.00
N ASN A 62 26.77 -31.18 -46.90
CA ASN A 62 27.26 -30.23 -47.94
C ASN A 62 26.36 -29.47 -48.95
N THR A 63 26.43 -28.12 -48.86
CA THR A 63 26.70 -27.07 -49.90
C THR A 63 25.94 -27.06 -51.26
N ASP A 64 25.65 -25.92 -51.90
CA ASP A 64 26.50 -24.71 -52.03
C ASP A 64 25.73 -23.35 -52.18
N VAL A 65 26.48 -22.26 -52.37
CA VAL A 65 26.15 -20.84 -52.17
C VAL A 65 25.45 -20.13 -53.34
N SER A 66 24.61 -19.13 -53.03
CA SER A 66 24.50 -17.88 -53.84
C SER A 66 24.01 -16.66 -53.05
N LYS A 67 24.51 -15.48 -53.43
CA LYS A 67 24.15 -14.16 -52.87
C LYS A 67 22.97 -13.55 -53.64
N LEU A 68 22.22 -12.64 -53.01
CA LEU A 68 22.18 -11.22 -53.43
C LEU A 68 21.53 -10.31 -52.36
N VAL A 69 22.07 -9.10 -52.17
CA VAL A 69 21.45 -8.01 -51.37
C VAL A 69 21.77 -6.67 -52.05
N THR A 70 20.76 -5.96 -52.57
CA THR A 70 20.83 -4.53 -52.93
C THR A 70 19.45 -3.91 -53.21
N THR A 71 19.13 -2.80 -52.52
CA THR A 71 18.65 -1.47 -53.02
C THR A 71 17.73 -1.36 -54.27
N THR A 72 16.81 -0.39 -54.46
CA THR A 72 16.56 0.96 -53.87
C THR A 72 15.06 1.35 -54.12
N GLN A 73 14.48 2.57 -54.19
CA GLN A 73 14.93 3.98 -54.22
C GLN A 73 13.79 4.95 -53.81
N SER A 74 14.15 6.18 -53.37
CA SER A 74 13.43 7.46 -53.58
C SER A 74 12.03 7.70 -52.96
N SER A 75 11.58 8.94 -52.76
CA SER A 75 12.22 10.26 -52.99
C SER A 75 11.78 11.32 -51.96
N THR A 76 12.64 12.32 -51.74
CA THR A 76 12.31 13.63 -51.16
C THR A 76 11.94 14.64 -52.25
N VAL A 77 11.21 15.69 -51.89
CA VAL A 77 11.13 16.95 -52.65
C VAL A 77 11.65 18.08 -51.75
N ASP A 78 12.37 19.03 -52.34
CA ASP A 78 13.15 20.06 -51.66
C ASP A 78 12.75 21.46 -52.18
N THR A 79 12.96 22.52 -51.39
CA THR A 79 12.76 23.91 -51.85
C THR A 79 13.72 24.88 -51.14
N GLN A 80 14.49 25.59 -51.96
CA GLN A 80 15.51 26.62 -51.66
C GLN A 80 14.81 27.94 -51.20
N THR A 81 15.38 29.04 -50.67
CA THR A 81 16.73 29.62 -50.38
C THR A 81 16.51 30.73 -49.27
N GLU A 82 17.38 31.60 -48.73
CA GLU A 82 18.81 31.99 -48.73
C GLU A 82 19.05 32.70 -47.34
N LYS A 83 20.14 32.74 -46.54
CA LYS A 83 21.64 32.69 -46.59
C LYS A 83 22.34 34.05 -46.27
N THR A 84 22.66 34.26 -44.98
CA THR A 84 23.81 35.05 -44.40
C THR A 84 23.87 36.59 -44.60
N PRO A 85 24.81 37.35 -43.94
CA PRO A 85 25.70 37.10 -42.77
C PRO A 85 25.42 38.09 -41.58
N THR A 86 26.05 38.13 -40.39
CA THR A 86 27.50 38.18 -40.02
C THR A 86 27.87 37.71 -38.60
N THR A 87 29.10 37.17 -38.51
CA THR A 87 30.21 37.35 -37.52
C THR A 87 30.00 38.27 -36.27
N ALA A 88 30.66 38.06 -35.11
CA ALA A 88 31.89 37.28 -34.81
C ALA A 88 32.05 36.81 -33.31
N THR A 89 33.10 36.00 -33.10
CA THR A 89 33.91 35.62 -31.90
C THR A 89 33.82 36.57 -30.66
N SER A 90 33.95 36.15 -29.39
CA SER A 90 34.96 35.22 -28.81
C SER A 90 34.69 34.73 -27.36
N LYS A 91 35.70 34.14 -26.68
CA LYS A 91 35.64 33.36 -25.42
C LYS A 91 35.72 34.22 -24.12
N PRO A 92 35.54 33.64 -22.90
CA PRO A 92 35.12 34.39 -21.70
C PRO A 92 36.25 34.95 -20.82
N VAL A 93 35.88 35.84 -19.89
CA VAL A 93 36.71 36.33 -18.79
C VAL A 93 35.94 36.23 -17.47
N THR A 94 36.62 35.78 -16.42
CA THR A 94 36.13 35.71 -15.02
C THR A 94 36.47 37.00 -14.29
N THR A 95 35.57 37.54 -13.47
CA THR A 95 35.89 38.67 -12.57
C THR A 95 35.41 38.40 -11.15
N THR A 96 36.34 38.35 -10.21
CA THR A 96 36.10 38.44 -8.76
C THR A 96 36.77 39.71 -8.27
N THR A 97 36.10 40.49 -7.43
CA THR A 97 36.73 41.62 -6.72
C THR A 97 36.29 41.63 -5.26
N GLN A 98 37.19 42.07 -4.38
CA GLN A 98 37.14 41.92 -2.93
C GLN A 98 37.29 43.30 -2.24
N SER A 99 37.39 43.30 -0.91
CA SER A 99 37.97 44.34 -0.04
C SER A 99 36.99 45.35 0.59
N THR A 100 37.13 45.77 1.86
CA THR A 100 38.02 45.33 2.98
C THR A 100 37.52 45.92 4.32
N THR A 101 37.82 45.25 5.45
CA THR A 101 38.14 45.78 6.83
C THR A 101 37.32 46.95 7.43
N THR A 102 36.95 46.94 8.72
CA THR A 102 37.87 46.85 9.89
C THR A 102 37.30 46.06 11.09
N ASN A 103 38.12 45.95 12.16
CA ASN A 103 37.89 45.17 13.37
C ASN A 103 38.41 45.96 14.61
N VAL A 104 38.44 45.36 15.81
CA VAL A 104 38.88 45.91 17.14
C VAL A 104 37.74 46.61 17.94
N GLN A 105 37.66 46.56 19.29
CA GLN A 105 37.63 45.47 20.30
C GLN A 105 37.55 46.09 21.73
N LYS A 106 36.79 45.47 22.67
CA LYS A 106 36.76 45.77 24.14
C LYS A 106 36.17 47.16 24.53
N THR A 107 35.76 47.47 25.77
CA THR A 107 35.99 46.81 27.09
C THR A 107 34.82 47.03 28.10
N THR A 108 34.74 46.15 29.13
CA THR A 108 34.19 46.35 30.51
C THR A 108 32.71 46.70 30.78
N ALA A 109 32.12 45.99 31.75
CA ALA A 109 30.94 46.40 32.56
C ALA A 109 31.40 47.10 33.88
N PRO A 110 30.51 47.56 34.80
CA PRO A 110 30.05 46.65 35.89
C PRO A 110 28.67 46.98 36.56
N THR A 111 28.20 46.08 37.46
CA THR A 111 27.40 46.33 38.72
C THR A 111 26.00 47.01 38.68
N ASP A 112 25.02 46.78 39.59
CA ASP A 112 24.78 45.71 40.60
C ASP A 112 23.32 45.71 41.17
N ASN A 113 22.89 44.57 41.73
CA ASN A 113 21.95 44.28 42.85
C ASN A 113 20.47 44.75 42.98
N SER A 114 19.77 43.97 43.82
CA SER A 114 18.49 44.21 44.56
C SER A 114 17.13 44.13 43.83
N VAL A 115 15.98 44.03 44.52
CA VAL A 115 15.44 42.92 45.37
C VAL A 115 13.97 43.23 45.76
N ALA A 116 13.14 42.19 45.91
CA ALA A 116 11.81 42.14 46.59
C ALA A 116 10.49 42.60 45.90
N LYS A 117 9.46 41.79 46.22
CA LYS A 117 7.96 41.88 46.21
C LYS A 117 7.37 43.25 46.69
N PRO A 118 6.02 43.55 46.61
CA PRO A 118 4.88 42.65 46.34
C PRO A 118 3.62 43.14 45.53
N GLU A 119 2.68 42.21 45.36
CA GLU A 119 1.19 42.28 45.34
C GLU A 119 0.31 43.01 44.27
N VAL A 120 -0.52 42.18 43.58
CA VAL A 120 -2.00 42.24 43.37
C VAL A 120 -2.68 43.64 43.36
N THR A 121 -3.43 44.09 42.35
CA THR A 121 -4.74 43.55 41.88
C THR A 121 -5.26 44.26 40.61
N GLN A 122 -6.06 43.58 39.74
CA GLN A 122 -6.98 44.17 38.74
C GLN A 122 -6.33 45.08 37.64
N THR A 123 -6.98 45.48 36.53
CA THR A 123 -8.34 45.24 35.98
C THR A 123 -8.25 45.01 34.46
N ALA A 124 -9.26 44.40 33.82
CA ALA A 124 -9.23 44.11 32.37
C ALA A 124 -10.23 44.94 31.55
N LYS A 125 -9.79 45.47 30.40
CA LYS A 125 -10.55 45.61 29.13
C LYS A 125 -9.58 45.90 27.95
N PRO A 126 -10.00 45.79 26.67
CA PRO A 126 -9.19 45.04 25.70
C PRO A 126 -8.45 45.88 24.64
N VAL A 127 -7.45 45.26 24.03
CA VAL A 127 -6.86 45.71 22.75
C VAL A 127 -7.38 44.82 21.62
N VAL A 128 -7.80 45.43 20.52
CA VAL A 128 -8.33 44.74 19.33
C VAL A 128 -7.22 43.98 18.60
N LYS A 129 -7.50 42.74 18.19
CA LYS A 129 -6.65 41.98 17.26
C LYS A 129 -7.44 41.72 15.97
N VAL A 130 -6.98 42.29 14.87
CA VAL A 130 -7.58 42.10 13.53
C VAL A 130 -7.43 40.65 13.11
N ALA A 131 -8.50 40.05 12.59
CA ALA A 131 -8.54 38.70 12.05
C ALA A 131 -8.73 38.75 10.51
N PRO A 132 -8.16 37.81 9.74
CA PRO A 132 -8.34 37.77 8.30
C PRO A 132 -9.76 37.38 7.90
N THR A 133 -10.22 37.92 6.76
CA THR A 133 -11.61 37.82 6.30
C THR A 133 -12.00 36.41 5.86
N VAL A 134 -12.79 35.71 6.67
CA VAL A 134 -13.46 34.47 6.27
C VAL A 134 -14.86 34.80 5.74
N VAL A 135 -15.12 34.49 4.47
CA VAL A 135 -16.47 34.61 3.87
C VAL A 135 -17.35 33.48 4.41
N LYS A 136 -18.03 33.77 5.52
CA LYS A 136 -18.88 32.81 6.23
C LYS A 136 -20.23 32.65 5.51
N LYS A 137 -20.38 31.62 4.66
CA LYS A 137 -21.70 31.14 4.23
C LYS A 137 -22.48 30.73 5.49
N THR A 138 -23.61 31.39 5.75
CA THR A 138 -24.44 31.14 6.95
C THR A 138 -25.12 29.76 6.86
N PRO A 139 -25.10 28.91 7.90
CA PRO A 139 -25.92 27.71 7.94
C PRO A 139 -27.41 28.08 7.95
N ALA A 140 -28.16 27.65 6.94
CA ALA A 140 -29.59 27.94 6.81
C ALA A 140 -30.44 26.98 7.67
N THR A 141 -30.20 26.94 8.99
CA THR A 141 -31.08 26.22 9.92
C THR A 141 -32.35 27.02 10.20
N ASN A 142 -33.30 26.97 9.26
CA ASN A 142 -34.69 27.33 9.46
C ASN A 142 -35.55 26.38 8.62
N VAL A 143 -36.14 25.36 9.26
CA VAL A 143 -37.11 24.47 8.61
C VAL A 143 -38.46 25.19 8.55
N VAL A 144 -38.57 26.12 7.62
CA VAL A 144 -39.86 26.54 7.08
C VAL A 144 -40.30 25.42 6.14
N ALA A 145 -41.55 24.95 6.28
CA ALA A 145 -42.13 24.04 5.32
C ALA A 145 -42.35 24.80 4.00
N ASN A 146 -41.38 24.73 3.09
CA ASN A 146 -41.44 25.44 1.82
C ASN A 146 -42.70 25.01 1.04
N LYS A 147 -43.43 26.01 0.54
CA LYS A 147 -44.48 25.82 -0.45
C LYS A 147 -43.91 24.99 -1.62
N PRO A 148 -44.65 24.00 -2.17
CA PRO A 148 -44.20 23.27 -3.35
C PRO A 148 -43.77 24.21 -4.47
N GLU A 149 -42.64 23.90 -5.10
CA GLU A 149 -42.16 24.57 -6.32
C GLU A 149 -43.22 24.39 -7.43
N SER A 150 -43.36 25.38 -8.32
CA SER A 150 -44.40 25.32 -9.37
C SER A 150 -44.08 24.20 -10.35
N ALA A 151 -45.10 23.56 -10.93
CA ALA A 151 -44.87 22.58 -12.00
C ALA A 151 -44.07 23.21 -13.17
N ASP A 152 -44.33 24.48 -13.50
CA ASP A 152 -43.64 25.23 -14.54
C ASP A 152 -42.22 25.71 -14.16
N THR A 153 -41.73 25.41 -12.95
CA THR A 153 -40.37 25.75 -12.54
C THR A 153 -39.37 24.96 -13.39
N VAL A 154 -38.69 25.68 -14.29
CA VAL A 154 -37.61 25.15 -15.13
C VAL A 154 -36.41 24.79 -14.24
N ILE A 155 -35.82 23.63 -14.48
CA ILE A 155 -34.60 23.16 -13.81
C ILE A 155 -33.43 23.30 -14.78
N ASP A 156 -32.36 23.94 -14.32
CA ASP A 156 -31.09 24.05 -15.04
C ASP A 156 -30.17 22.91 -14.61
N ILE A 157 -29.83 22.02 -15.55
CA ILE A 157 -28.84 20.95 -15.38
C ILE A 157 -27.69 21.31 -16.32
N LYS A 158 -26.57 21.71 -15.72
CA LYS A 158 -25.47 22.39 -16.42
C LYS A 158 -24.58 21.44 -17.19
N ASP A 159 -24.40 20.22 -16.70
CA ASP A 159 -23.65 19.20 -17.39
C ASP A 159 -24.44 18.71 -18.63
N PRO A 160 -23.88 18.78 -19.85
CA PRO A 160 -24.62 18.44 -21.07
C PRO A 160 -25.03 16.97 -21.16
N THR A 161 -24.19 16.05 -20.69
CA THR A 161 -24.46 14.61 -20.73
C THR A 161 -25.58 14.27 -19.75
N LEU A 162 -25.48 14.76 -18.51
CA LEU A 162 -26.51 14.58 -17.48
C LEU A 162 -27.85 15.24 -17.84
N SER A 163 -27.81 16.43 -18.44
CA SER A 163 -29.00 17.14 -18.93
C SER A 163 -29.71 16.35 -20.03
N SER A 164 -28.94 15.64 -20.87
CA SER A 164 -29.48 14.81 -21.96
C SER A 164 -29.99 13.46 -21.44
N MET A 165 -29.30 12.82 -20.48
CA MET A 165 -29.81 11.64 -19.76
C MET A 165 -31.15 11.91 -19.08
N VAL A 166 -31.28 13.04 -18.37
CA VAL A 166 -32.53 13.42 -17.70
C VAL A 166 -33.66 13.64 -18.70
N LYS A 167 -33.41 14.29 -19.84
CA LYS A 167 -34.41 14.45 -20.92
C LYS A 167 -34.82 13.10 -21.50
N TRP A 168 -33.86 12.23 -21.82
CA TRP A 168 -34.10 10.89 -22.33
C TRP A 168 -34.99 10.07 -21.37
N SER A 169 -34.67 10.06 -20.07
CA SER A 169 -35.49 9.40 -19.04
C SER A 169 -36.91 9.97 -18.95
N LEU A 170 -37.08 11.28 -19.09
CA LEU A 170 -38.39 11.96 -19.11
C LEU A 170 -39.16 11.81 -20.44
N GLY A 171 -38.56 11.24 -21.49
CA GLY A 171 -39.15 11.19 -22.84
C GLY A 171 -39.21 12.54 -23.56
N LEU A 172 -38.33 13.48 -23.19
CA LEU A 172 -38.23 14.84 -23.73
C LEU A 172 -37.22 14.92 -24.89
N ASN A 173 -37.44 15.86 -25.81
CA ASN A 173 -36.48 16.16 -26.89
C ASN A 173 -35.38 17.13 -26.38
N ASP A 174 -34.23 17.17 -27.06
CA ASP A 174 -33.07 18.01 -26.69
C ASP A 174 -33.41 19.50 -26.43
N LYS A 175 -34.40 20.02 -27.16
CA LYS A 175 -34.85 21.42 -27.12
C LYS A 175 -35.89 21.71 -26.04
N ASP A 176 -36.48 20.67 -25.45
CA ASP A 176 -37.51 20.82 -24.44
C ASP A 176 -36.90 21.23 -23.09
N LYS A 177 -37.67 21.96 -22.30
CA LYS A 177 -37.25 22.41 -20.97
C LYS A 177 -37.57 21.33 -19.94
N VAL A 178 -36.57 20.94 -19.17
CA VAL A 178 -36.78 20.14 -17.96
C VAL A 178 -37.50 21.02 -16.93
N THR A 179 -38.62 20.54 -16.39
CA THR A 179 -39.39 21.25 -15.35
C THR A 179 -39.75 20.32 -14.20
N VAL A 180 -40.04 20.89 -13.03
CA VAL A 180 -40.58 20.16 -11.86
C VAL A 180 -41.81 19.34 -12.23
N GLY A 181 -42.67 19.87 -13.11
CA GLY A 181 -43.91 19.23 -13.55
C GLY A 181 -43.71 17.91 -14.28
N GLU A 182 -42.62 17.71 -15.01
CA GLU A 182 -42.39 16.45 -15.73
C GLU A 182 -41.99 15.32 -14.78
N PHE A 183 -41.21 15.61 -13.71
CA PHE A 183 -40.94 14.63 -12.65
C PHE A 183 -42.21 14.28 -11.86
N GLN A 184 -43.09 15.25 -11.61
CA GLN A 184 -44.38 15.03 -10.93
C GLN A 184 -45.36 14.19 -11.75
N LYS A 185 -45.29 14.27 -13.09
CA LYS A 185 -46.12 13.48 -14.04
C LYS A 185 -45.53 12.12 -14.37
N PHE A 186 -44.26 11.88 -14.05
CA PHE A 186 -43.56 10.64 -14.36
C PHE A 186 -44.36 9.42 -13.87
N ASN A 187 -44.42 8.36 -14.66
CA ASN A 187 -45.34 7.24 -14.43
C ASN A 187 -44.68 5.85 -14.48
N ASN A 188 -43.40 5.76 -14.83
CA ASN A 188 -42.66 4.50 -14.80
C ASN A 188 -42.21 4.15 -13.36
N SER A 189 -42.03 2.86 -13.10
CA SER A 189 -41.50 2.35 -11.82
C SER A 189 -40.05 2.73 -11.56
N GLU A 190 -39.32 3.14 -12.61
CA GLU A 190 -37.88 3.36 -12.57
C GLU A 190 -37.52 4.60 -13.39
N PHE A 191 -36.64 5.44 -12.84
CA PHE A 191 -36.06 6.59 -13.50
C PHE A 191 -34.58 6.28 -13.77
N PHE A 192 -34.17 6.29 -15.04
CA PHE A 192 -32.86 5.84 -15.48
C PHE A 192 -31.88 7.00 -15.66
N LEU A 193 -30.91 7.10 -14.76
CA LEU A 193 -29.64 7.78 -14.99
C LEU A 193 -28.60 6.69 -15.18
N ASN A 194 -28.43 6.24 -16.42
CA ASN A 194 -27.45 5.24 -16.82
C ASN A 194 -26.69 5.83 -18.01
N GLU A 195 -25.46 6.26 -17.74
CA GLU A 195 -24.60 6.95 -18.69
C GLU A 195 -24.14 6.02 -19.80
N THR A 196 -23.68 4.80 -19.47
CA THR A 196 -23.19 3.84 -20.46
C THR A 196 -24.27 3.44 -21.46
N VAL A 197 -25.51 3.19 -21.00
CA VAL A 197 -26.63 2.86 -21.88
C VAL A 197 -27.00 4.06 -22.75
N TYR A 198 -27.04 5.27 -22.20
CA TYR A 198 -27.30 6.49 -22.98
C TYR A 198 -26.22 6.73 -24.05
N LEU A 199 -24.95 6.63 -23.69
CA LEU A 199 -23.81 6.80 -24.60
C LEU A 199 -23.66 5.65 -25.60
N SER A 200 -24.06 4.42 -25.26
CA SER A 200 -24.06 3.28 -26.19
C SER A 200 -24.98 3.48 -27.41
N GLY A 201 -26.06 4.25 -27.23
CA GLY A 201 -26.94 4.69 -28.32
C GLY A 201 -26.30 5.68 -29.29
N ILE A 202 -25.13 6.23 -28.95
CA ILE A 202 -24.35 7.18 -29.75
C ILE A 202 -23.06 6.50 -30.27
N ASN A 203 -22.38 5.72 -29.43
CA ASN A 203 -21.19 4.94 -29.74
C ASN A 203 -21.29 3.54 -29.11
N PRO A 204 -21.50 2.46 -29.89
CA PRO A 204 -21.79 1.13 -29.35
C PRO A 204 -20.60 0.41 -28.68
N ASN A 205 -19.43 1.06 -28.58
CA ASN A 205 -18.20 0.50 -27.98
C ASN A 205 -17.84 1.16 -26.63
N VAL A 206 -18.77 1.89 -26.01
CA VAL A 206 -18.56 2.52 -24.69
C VAL A 206 -18.80 1.50 -23.58
N THR A 207 -17.84 1.37 -22.67
CA THR A 207 -18.02 0.82 -21.31
C THR A 207 -18.14 1.93 -20.29
N ASP A 208 -18.65 1.64 -19.09
CA ASP A 208 -18.71 2.54 -17.94
C ASP A 208 -17.36 3.20 -17.62
N GLU A 209 -16.26 2.45 -17.66
CA GLU A 209 -14.93 3.02 -17.42
C GLU A 209 -14.49 4.03 -18.52
N THR A 210 -15.18 4.05 -19.67
CA THR A 210 -14.96 4.96 -20.80
C THR A 210 -16.04 6.04 -20.99
N ASP A 211 -16.99 6.14 -20.07
CA ASP A 211 -18.06 7.15 -20.08
C ASP A 211 -17.52 8.60 -20.04
N THR A 212 -18.39 9.58 -20.38
CA THR A 212 -18.01 10.97 -20.70
C THR A 212 -18.10 11.86 -19.46
N PRO A 213 -17.00 12.06 -18.69
CA PRO A 213 -17.12 12.29 -17.25
C PRO A 213 -17.92 13.54 -16.88
N ILE A 214 -18.97 13.32 -16.10
CA ILE A 214 -19.93 14.31 -15.62
C ILE A 214 -19.22 15.34 -14.73
N GLU A 215 -19.31 16.63 -15.10
CA GLU A 215 -18.63 17.73 -14.42
C GLU A 215 -19.32 18.17 -13.11
N ASN A 216 -20.62 17.88 -12.93
CA ASN A 216 -21.39 18.26 -11.74
C ASN A 216 -22.78 17.58 -11.71
N LEU A 217 -23.37 17.46 -10.52
CA LEU A 217 -24.72 16.90 -10.32
C LEU A 217 -25.82 17.97 -10.07
N ASP A 218 -25.55 19.24 -10.39
CA ASP A 218 -26.52 20.33 -10.20
C ASP A 218 -27.83 20.07 -10.95
N GLY A 219 -28.95 20.24 -10.25
CA GLY A 219 -30.29 20.04 -10.79
C GLY A 219 -30.94 18.74 -10.31
N LEU A 220 -30.16 17.69 -9.99
CA LEU A 220 -30.71 16.38 -9.58
C LEU A 220 -31.51 16.40 -8.27
N GLN A 221 -31.42 17.47 -7.46
CA GLN A 221 -32.32 17.68 -6.33
C GLN A 221 -33.81 17.74 -6.73
N VAL A 222 -34.14 17.84 -8.02
CA VAL A 222 -35.50 17.70 -8.55
C VAL A 222 -36.07 16.27 -8.41
N LEU A 223 -35.21 15.24 -8.34
CA LEU A 223 -35.63 13.83 -8.23
C LEU A 223 -36.54 13.57 -7.01
N LYS A 224 -36.50 14.44 -6.00
CA LYS A 224 -37.43 14.47 -4.84
C LYS A 224 -38.91 14.61 -5.22
N TYR A 225 -39.20 15.01 -6.46
CA TYR A 225 -40.56 15.19 -7.00
C TYR A 225 -41.07 14.00 -7.82
N LEU A 226 -40.25 12.96 -8.02
CA LEU A 226 -40.72 11.70 -8.60
C LEU A 226 -41.82 11.05 -7.74
N PRO A 227 -42.73 10.25 -8.33
CA PRO A 227 -43.72 9.51 -7.56
C PRO A 227 -43.06 8.61 -6.52
N LYS A 228 -43.70 8.46 -5.35
CA LYS A 228 -43.21 7.68 -4.20
C LYS A 228 -42.85 6.21 -4.52
N ASN A 229 -43.39 5.65 -5.60
CA ASN A 229 -43.13 4.27 -6.03
C ASN A 229 -42.05 4.16 -7.11
N THR A 230 -41.61 5.28 -7.70
CA THR A 230 -40.52 5.32 -8.66
C THR A 230 -39.18 5.19 -7.94
N GLN A 231 -38.31 4.32 -8.44
CA GLN A 231 -36.96 4.11 -7.93
C GLN A 231 -35.93 4.69 -8.90
N VAL A 232 -34.78 5.15 -8.42
CA VAL A 232 -33.72 5.69 -9.29
C VAL A 232 -32.66 4.63 -9.57
N PHE A 233 -32.39 4.37 -10.85
CA PHE A 233 -31.14 3.75 -11.30
C PHE A 233 -30.12 4.89 -11.47
N PHE A 234 -28.93 4.74 -10.90
CA PHE A 234 -27.86 5.73 -10.98
C PHE A 234 -26.52 5.06 -11.27
N GLN A 235 -26.04 5.22 -12.50
CA GLN A 235 -24.68 4.93 -12.95
C GLN A 235 -24.19 6.16 -13.72
N VAL A 236 -23.09 6.75 -13.27
CA VAL A 236 -22.37 7.84 -13.94
C VAL A 236 -20.88 7.75 -13.64
N LYS A 237 -20.06 8.35 -14.52
CA LYS A 237 -18.65 8.62 -14.26
C LYS A 237 -18.45 10.09 -13.91
N LEU A 238 -17.86 10.41 -12.76
CA LEU A 238 -17.56 11.80 -12.39
C LEU A 238 -16.19 12.25 -12.92
N ALA A 239 -16.17 13.47 -13.45
CA ALA A 239 -14.93 14.15 -13.82
C ALA A 239 -14.01 14.35 -12.60
N SER A 240 -12.70 14.41 -12.84
CA SER A 240 -11.69 14.47 -11.76
C SER A 240 -10.68 15.62 -11.94
N ASP A 241 -10.88 16.51 -12.91
CA ASP A 241 -10.00 17.64 -13.19
C ASP A 241 -10.28 18.86 -12.27
N PRO A 242 -9.53 19.98 -12.39
CA PRO A 242 -9.73 21.18 -11.57
C PRO A 242 -11.12 21.83 -11.63
N LYS A 243 -11.95 21.57 -12.66
CA LYS A 243 -13.31 22.11 -12.76
C LYS A 243 -14.33 21.33 -11.93
N ALA A 244 -14.43 20.01 -12.13
CA ALA A 244 -15.45 19.10 -11.60
C ALA A 244 -15.97 19.40 -10.18
N ASP A 245 -17.28 19.57 -10.00
CA ASP A 245 -17.91 19.76 -8.69
C ASP A 245 -18.48 18.43 -8.19
N LEU A 246 -17.84 17.86 -7.17
CA LEU A 246 -18.09 16.51 -6.66
C LEU A 246 -19.09 16.50 -5.49
N ASP A 247 -19.99 17.48 -5.41
CA ASP A 247 -21.07 17.46 -4.43
C ASP A 247 -22.15 16.44 -4.80
N LEU A 248 -22.32 15.43 -3.95
CA LEU A 248 -23.36 14.41 -4.07
C LEU A 248 -24.64 14.81 -3.32
N SER A 249 -24.70 15.99 -2.71
CA SER A 249 -25.89 16.49 -2.00
C SER A 249 -27.18 16.55 -2.83
N PRO A 250 -27.17 16.74 -4.17
CA PRO A 250 -28.37 16.60 -5.00
C PRO A 250 -29.06 15.23 -4.92
N LEU A 251 -28.34 14.18 -4.52
CA LEU A 251 -28.86 12.81 -4.36
C LEU A 251 -29.32 12.47 -2.92
N TYR A 252 -29.13 13.37 -1.95
CA TYR A 252 -29.43 13.04 -0.54
C TYR A 252 -30.95 12.88 -0.32
N GLY A 253 -31.34 11.72 0.21
CA GLY A 253 -32.75 11.36 0.46
C GLY A 253 -33.51 10.85 -0.78
N ILE A 254 -32.82 10.69 -1.92
CA ILE A 254 -33.36 10.00 -3.11
C ILE A 254 -33.18 8.48 -2.91
N PRO A 255 -34.23 7.64 -3.01
CA PRO A 255 -34.08 6.18 -2.91
C PRO A 255 -33.46 5.60 -4.19
N ILE A 256 -32.24 5.09 -4.07
CA ILE A 256 -31.49 4.53 -5.20
C ILE A 256 -31.57 2.99 -5.15
N TYR A 257 -31.83 2.36 -6.30
CA TYR A 257 -31.94 0.90 -6.43
C TYR A 257 -30.73 0.23 -7.11
N ASN A 258 -30.03 0.95 -7.98
CA ASN A 258 -28.71 0.60 -8.48
C ASN A 258 -27.84 1.85 -8.35
N PHE A 259 -26.69 1.72 -7.69
CA PHE A 259 -25.72 2.81 -7.48
C PHE A 259 -24.34 2.37 -7.97
N THR A 260 -23.94 2.82 -9.16
CA THR A 260 -22.57 2.78 -9.65
C THR A 260 -22.03 4.20 -9.69
N LEU A 261 -20.82 4.41 -9.14
CA LEU A 261 -20.14 5.69 -9.19
C LEU A 261 -18.67 5.51 -9.56
N ASP A 262 -18.35 5.91 -10.78
CA ASP A 262 -17.00 5.87 -11.33
C ASP A 262 -16.30 7.20 -11.12
N GLY A 263 -14.99 7.16 -10.83
CA GLY A 263 -14.20 8.38 -10.66
C GLY A 263 -12.94 8.20 -9.84
N ASN A 264 -12.28 9.30 -9.51
CA ASN A 264 -11.08 9.26 -8.66
C ASN A 264 -11.45 9.29 -7.17
N TYR A 265 -11.00 8.27 -6.45
CA TYR A 265 -11.14 8.16 -4.99
C TYR A 265 -9.82 8.38 -4.24
N SER A 266 -8.65 8.19 -4.87
CA SER A 266 -7.38 8.11 -4.13
C SER A 266 -6.11 8.65 -4.80
N ASN A 267 -6.18 9.14 -6.05
CA ASN A 267 -5.06 9.85 -6.68
C ASN A 267 -5.13 11.36 -6.39
N ALA A 268 -4.47 11.78 -5.31
CA ALA A 268 -4.39 13.18 -4.85
C ALA A 268 -3.70 14.20 -5.81
N LYS A 269 -3.46 13.82 -7.07
CA LYS A 269 -3.10 14.74 -8.17
C LYS A 269 -4.33 15.27 -8.93
N ALA A 270 -5.47 14.62 -8.76
CA ALA A 270 -6.78 14.96 -9.32
C ALA A 270 -7.75 15.26 -8.15
N LYS A 271 -8.97 15.73 -8.44
CA LYS A 271 -10.00 15.86 -7.39
C LYS A 271 -10.44 14.47 -6.93
N GLU A 272 -10.68 14.31 -5.62
CA GLU A 272 -11.10 13.05 -5.00
C GLU A 272 -12.55 13.14 -4.51
N ILE A 273 -13.34 12.09 -4.73
CA ILE A 273 -14.73 11.99 -4.24
C ILE A 273 -14.72 11.83 -2.70
N ASP A 274 -15.26 12.80 -1.96
CA ASP A 274 -15.32 12.68 -0.49
C ASP A 274 -16.35 11.64 -0.03
N LEU A 275 -15.84 10.52 0.48
CA LEU A 275 -16.59 9.41 1.08
C LEU A 275 -17.50 9.82 2.26
N ASN A 276 -17.32 11.01 2.88
CA ASN A 276 -18.29 11.55 3.85
C ASN A 276 -19.65 11.86 3.20
N GLN A 277 -19.74 11.87 1.87
CA GLN A 277 -20.96 12.10 1.12
C GLN A 277 -21.70 10.80 0.82
N LEU A 278 -20.99 9.76 0.38
CA LEU A 278 -21.55 8.43 0.08
C LEU A 278 -22.38 7.89 1.26
N VAL A 279 -21.86 8.01 2.48
CA VAL A 279 -22.51 7.51 3.70
C VAL A 279 -23.86 8.18 4.05
N LYS A 280 -24.29 9.20 3.29
CA LYS A 280 -25.58 9.90 3.42
C LYS A 280 -26.61 9.48 2.36
N LEU A 281 -26.21 8.74 1.32
CA LEU A 281 -27.09 8.28 0.24
C LEU A 281 -28.07 7.20 0.73
N ASP A 282 -29.33 7.24 0.27
CA ASP A 282 -30.32 6.22 0.62
C ASP A 282 -30.29 5.02 -0.32
N ILE A 283 -29.28 4.18 -0.11
CA ILE A 283 -29.14 2.85 -0.72
C ILE A 283 -29.93 1.75 0.05
N SER A 284 -30.92 2.11 0.87
CA SER A 284 -31.76 1.10 1.57
C SER A 284 -32.63 0.26 0.62
N LYS A 285 -32.75 0.68 -0.64
CA LYS A 285 -33.43 -0.04 -1.72
C LYS A 285 -32.48 -0.63 -2.77
N ALA A 286 -31.17 -0.44 -2.62
CA ALA A 286 -30.18 -0.92 -3.58
C ALA A 286 -30.14 -2.45 -3.71
N THR A 287 -29.68 -2.95 -4.85
CA THR A 287 -29.16 -4.33 -5.05
C THR A 287 -27.80 -4.36 -5.74
N ASN A 288 -27.29 -3.20 -6.19
CA ASN A 288 -25.89 -2.98 -6.55
C ASN A 288 -25.38 -1.72 -5.85
N VAL A 289 -24.15 -1.78 -5.35
CA VAL A 289 -23.34 -0.63 -4.89
C VAL A 289 -21.93 -0.81 -5.40
N GLU A 290 -21.53 0.03 -6.34
CA GLU A 290 -20.27 -0.04 -7.07
C GLU A 290 -19.49 1.27 -6.96
N LEU A 291 -18.19 1.14 -6.69
CA LEU A 291 -17.25 2.24 -6.55
C LEU A 291 -15.97 1.92 -7.34
N THR A 292 -15.98 2.23 -8.64
CA THR A 292 -14.90 1.90 -9.57
C THR A 292 -13.93 3.08 -9.76
N GLY A 293 -12.63 2.81 -9.64
CA GLY A 293 -11.60 3.83 -9.84
C GLY A 293 -11.41 4.19 -11.32
N ASP A 294 -11.46 5.48 -11.66
CA ASP A 294 -11.16 5.96 -13.02
C ASP A 294 -9.69 5.66 -13.43
N THR A 295 -9.53 4.71 -14.35
CA THR A 295 -8.24 4.25 -14.86
C THR A 295 -7.51 5.33 -15.67
N ALA A 296 -8.22 6.29 -16.26
CA ALA A 296 -7.63 7.42 -16.98
C ALA A 296 -6.88 8.39 -16.05
N VAL A 297 -7.27 8.45 -14.77
CA VAL A 297 -6.57 9.19 -13.71
C VAL A 297 -5.45 8.35 -13.09
N SER A 298 -5.70 7.07 -12.82
CA SER A 298 -4.69 6.09 -12.40
C SER A 298 -5.26 4.68 -12.38
N ALA A 299 -4.47 3.66 -12.73
CA ALA A 299 -4.85 2.25 -12.58
C ALA A 299 -5.20 1.80 -11.14
N ASN A 300 -4.88 2.63 -10.13
CA ASN A 300 -5.17 2.37 -8.72
C ASN A 300 -6.01 3.50 -8.07
N SER A 301 -6.78 4.26 -8.84
CA SER A 301 -7.53 5.44 -8.36
C SER A 301 -8.75 5.11 -7.50
N GLY A 302 -9.12 3.83 -7.37
CA GLY A 302 -10.26 3.35 -6.59
C GLY A 302 -10.06 3.36 -5.07
N ILE A 303 -10.94 2.66 -4.36
CA ILE A 303 -10.98 2.62 -2.90
C ILE A 303 -9.70 1.98 -2.32
N THR A 304 -9.04 2.70 -1.40
CA THR A 304 -7.90 2.19 -0.60
C THR A 304 -8.36 1.46 0.66
N GLN A 305 -7.48 0.65 1.27
CA GLN A 305 -7.71 -0.01 2.57
C GLN A 305 -8.33 0.92 3.66
N ALA A 306 -7.73 2.09 3.88
CA ALA A 306 -8.19 3.04 4.91
C ALA A 306 -9.53 3.71 4.56
N GLN A 307 -9.88 3.74 3.26
CA GLN A 307 -11.16 4.23 2.78
C GLN A 307 -12.26 3.17 2.90
N LEU A 308 -11.96 1.89 2.63
CA LEU A 308 -12.85 0.78 2.94
C LEU A 308 -13.23 0.78 4.44
N GLU A 309 -12.24 0.92 5.32
CA GLU A 309 -12.47 1.00 6.78
C GLU A 309 -13.40 2.16 7.18
N LYS A 310 -13.39 3.28 6.44
CA LYS A 310 -14.28 4.44 6.64
C LYS A 310 -15.72 4.16 6.18
N ILE A 311 -15.92 3.47 5.05
CA ILE A 311 -17.25 3.23 4.44
C ILE A 311 -17.87 1.87 4.79
N ALA A 312 -17.11 0.93 5.36
CA ALA A 312 -17.57 -0.41 5.69
C ALA A 312 -18.87 -0.45 6.53
N PRO A 313 -19.14 0.43 7.52
CA PRO A 313 -20.42 0.44 8.23
C PRO A 313 -21.63 0.75 7.33
N TRP A 314 -21.44 1.53 6.26
CA TRP A 314 -22.48 1.86 5.27
C TRP A 314 -22.68 0.70 4.29
N LEU A 315 -21.58 0.11 3.78
CA LEU A 315 -21.63 -1.10 2.94
C LEU A 315 -22.26 -2.30 3.68
N VAL A 316 -21.92 -2.51 4.95
CA VAL A 316 -22.50 -3.57 5.80
C VAL A 316 -23.99 -3.31 6.08
N LYS A 317 -24.41 -2.06 6.29
CA LYS A 317 -25.83 -1.70 6.41
C LYS A 317 -26.59 -2.05 5.12
N TYR A 318 -25.98 -1.80 3.97
CA TYR A 318 -26.53 -2.11 2.65
C TYR A 318 -26.60 -3.62 2.39
N ALA A 319 -25.53 -4.38 2.58
CA ALA A 319 -25.54 -5.86 2.47
C ALA A 319 -26.66 -6.51 3.30
N ASN A 320 -27.01 -5.88 4.43
CA ASN A 320 -28.04 -6.31 5.37
C ASN A 320 -29.41 -5.62 5.17
N ASN A 321 -29.64 -4.93 4.05
CA ASN A 321 -30.88 -4.17 3.72
C ASN A 321 -32.17 -5.02 3.64
N GLY A 322 -32.06 -6.35 3.71
CA GLY A 322 -33.19 -7.29 3.68
C GLY A 322 -33.47 -7.93 2.32
N LYS A 323 -32.85 -7.47 1.23
CA LYS A 323 -32.97 -8.04 -0.13
C LYS A 323 -32.54 -9.52 -0.18
N THR A 324 -32.86 -10.19 -1.29
CA THR A 324 -32.44 -11.57 -1.56
C THR A 324 -30.96 -11.65 -1.94
N TYR A 325 -30.53 -10.68 -2.76
CA TYR A 325 -29.22 -10.59 -3.39
C TYR A 325 -28.74 -9.12 -3.35
N ASN A 326 -27.44 -8.88 -3.18
CA ASN A 326 -26.80 -7.55 -3.17
C ASN A 326 -25.35 -7.66 -3.69
N ASP A 327 -24.94 -6.84 -4.65
CA ASP A 327 -23.53 -6.70 -5.05
C ASP A 327 -22.84 -5.53 -4.32
N ILE A 328 -21.60 -5.75 -3.87
CA ILE A 328 -20.64 -4.72 -3.46
C ILE A 328 -19.45 -4.82 -4.43
N VAL A 329 -19.30 -3.85 -5.31
CA VAL A 329 -18.23 -3.83 -6.33
C VAL A 329 -17.20 -2.74 -5.99
N LEU A 330 -15.91 -3.11 -5.94
CA LEU A 330 -14.81 -2.25 -5.49
C LEU A 330 -13.59 -2.36 -6.42
N ASN A 331 -13.70 -1.82 -7.64
CA ASN A 331 -12.73 -2.03 -8.71
C ASN A 331 -11.60 -0.98 -8.74
N ASN A 332 -10.45 -1.36 -9.31
CA ASN A 332 -9.26 -0.51 -9.49
C ASN A 332 -8.71 0.06 -8.15
N GLY A 333 -8.94 -0.67 -7.05
CA GLY A 333 -8.63 -0.26 -5.67
C GLY A 333 -7.23 -0.62 -5.17
N SER A 334 -7.03 -0.47 -3.86
CA SER A 334 -5.83 -0.92 -3.13
C SER A 334 -6.18 -1.36 -1.70
N ILE A 335 -6.94 -2.44 -1.61
CA ILE A 335 -7.42 -3.10 -0.39
C ILE A 335 -6.66 -4.43 -0.23
N SER A 336 -6.21 -4.75 0.98
CA SER A 336 -5.60 -6.06 1.30
C SER A 336 -6.25 -6.77 2.49
N ASN A 337 -7.22 -6.15 3.16
CA ASN A 337 -7.91 -6.71 4.33
C ASN A 337 -9.40 -6.36 4.33
N PHE A 338 -10.22 -7.36 4.03
CA PHE A 338 -11.68 -7.24 3.95
C PHE A 338 -12.40 -7.45 5.31
N SER A 339 -11.67 -7.67 6.42
CA SER A 339 -12.28 -7.88 7.74
C SER A 339 -13.13 -6.72 8.26
N ALA A 340 -13.01 -5.52 7.69
CA ALA A 340 -13.94 -4.41 7.95
C ALA A 340 -15.39 -4.75 7.56
N LEU A 341 -15.60 -5.65 6.59
CA LEU A 341 -16.91 -6.10 6.12
C LEU A 341 -17.47 -7.31 6.90
N LYS A 342 -16.86 -7.71 8.03
CA LYS A 342 -17.27 -8.87 8.85
C LYS A 342 -18.73 -8.84 9.34
N GLY A 343 -19.39 -7.69 9.30
CA GLY A 343 -20.81 -7.55 9.63
C GLY A 343 -21.79 -7.99 8.53
N ILE A 344 -21.34 -8.42 7.34
CA ILE A 344 -22.23 -8.97 6.30
C ILE A 344 -22.90 -10.26 6.81
N ASN A 345 -24.23 -10.33 6.76
CA ASN A 345 -24.97 -11.50 7.22
C ASN A 345 -24.79 -12.70 6.27
N ARG A 346 -24.12 -13.75 6.76
CA ARG A 346 -23.80 -14.98 6.02
C ARG A 346 -25.00 -15.79 5.53
N THR A 347 -26.23 -15.49 5.97
CA THR A 347 -27.45 -16.12 5.40
C THR A 347 -28.01 -15.37 4.19
N LYS A 348 -27.45 -14.21 3.83
CA LYS A 348 -27.81 -13.44 2.64
C LYS A 348 -26.82 -13.71 1.50
N SER A 349 -27.35 -13.77 0.28
CA SER A 349 -26.50 -13.76 -0.90
C SER A 349 -25.98 -12.33 -1.09
N VAL A 350 -24.68 -12.16 -0.88
CA VAL A 350 -23.97 -10.90 -1.02
C VAL A 350 -22.65 -11.20 -1.69
N THR A 351 -22.42 -10.62 -2.84
CA THR A 351 -21.16 -10.76 -3.57
C THR A 351 -20.32 -9.53 -3.29
N VAL A 352 -19.10 -9.71 -2.79
CA VAL A 352 -18.09 -8.65 -2.69
C VAL A 352 -17.12 -8.89 -3.84
N PHE A 353 -17.32 -8.18 -4.95
CA PHE A 353 -16.53 -8.32 -6.18
C PHE A 353 -15.44 -7.23 -6.22
N VAL A 354 -14.22 -7.64 -6.53
CA VAL A 354 -13.02 -6.79 -6.42
C VAL A 354 -12.12 -7.06 -7.62
N ASN A 355 -12.24 -6.23 -8.66
CA ASN A 355 -11.47 -6.35 -9.89
C ASN A 355 -10.24 -5.40 -9.90
N HIS A 356 -9.17 -5.80 -10.58
CA HIS A 356 -7.97 -5.00 -10.82
C HIS A 356 -7.36 -4.33 -9.56
N ASN A 357 -7.51 -4.94 -8.38
CA ASN A 357 -7.03 -4.34 -7.13
C ASN A 357 -5.50 -4.42 -7.03
N ASN A 358 -4.82 -3.30 -6.79
CA ASN A 358 -3.38 -3.20 -6.89
C ASN A 358 -2.74 -2.64 -5.61
N VAL A 359 -2.15 -3.52 -4.79
CA VAL A 359 -1.60 -3.19 -3.46
C VAL A 359 -0.10 -2.92 -3.53
N ALA A 360 0.27 -1.63 -3.58
CA ALA A 360 1.66 -1.22 -3.52
C ALA A 360 2.18 -1.10 -2.07
N SER A 361 3.30 -1.76 -1.78
CA SER A 361 4.02 -1.65 -0.51
C SER A 361 5.40 -1.02 -0.73
N THR A 362 5.89 -0.26 0.24
CA THR A 362 7.23 0.33 0.23
C THR A 362 8.30 -0.58 0.85
N ILE A 363 7.91 -1.75 1.38
CA ILE A 363 8.83 -2.73 1.98
C ILE A 363 9.58 -3.46 0.86
N PRO A 364 10.91 -3.27 0.71
CA PRO A 364 11.67 -3.92 -0.34
C PRO A 364 11.84 -5.42 -0.07
N VAL A 365 11.85 -6.22 -1.14
CA VAL A 365 12.39 -7.58 -1.12
C VAL A 365 13.83 -7.54 -1.62
N TYR A 366 14.73 -8.19 -0.90
CA TYR A 366 16.12 -8.35 -1.28
C TYR A 366 16.32 -9.70 -1.95
N ALA A 367 16.87 -9.70 -3.16
CA ALA A 367 17.05 -10.89 -3.97
C ALA A 367 18.52 -11.12 -4.30
N THR A 368 18.90 -12.39 -4.45
CA THR A 368 20.21 -12.78 -4.99
C THR A 368 19.93 -13.79 -6.11
N ALA A 369 20.44 -13.54 -7.31
CA ALA A 369 20.25 -14.46 -8.43
C ALA A 369 20.97 -15.79 -8.15
N SER A 370 20.22 -16.89 -8.07
CA SER A 370 20.74 -18.22 -7.72
C SER A 370 20.03 -19.30 -8.53
N LYS A 371 20.65 -20.49 -8.65
CA LYS A 371 19.99 -21.68 -9.24
C LYS A 371 18.79 -22.19 -8.42
N ALA A 372 18.59 -21.69 -7.20
CA ALA A 372 17.42 -22.01 -6.38
C ALA A 372 16.21 -21.10 -6.68
N GLY A 373 16.38 -20.06 -7.50
CA GLY A 373 15.35 -19.04 -7.78
C GLY A 373 15.36 -17.88 -6.78
N LEU A 374 14.27 -17.12 -6.76
CA LEU A 374 13.99 -16.07 -5.78
C LEU A 374 12.93 -16.58 -4.80
N ILE A 375 13.29 -16.71 -3.52
CA ILE A 375 12.38 -17.04 -2.43
C ILE A 375 12.05 -15.74 -1.67
N PHE A 376 10.78 -15.52 -1.34
CA PHE A 376 10.32 -14.35 -0.60
C PHE A 376 9.12 -14.68 0.30
N THR A 377 8.88 -13.85 1.31
CA THR A 377 7.62 -13.87 2.07
C THR A 377 6.67 -12.85 1.45
N ALA A 378 5.50 -13.30 1.03
CA ALA A 378 4.46 -12.47 0.46
C ALA A 378 3.77 -11.60 1.53
N LEU A 379 3.02 -10.59 1.07
CA LEU A 379 2.24 -9.73 1.96
C LEU A 379 0.90 -10.41 2.31
N PRO A 380 0.45 -10.35 3.58
CA PRO A 380 -0.84 -10.89 4.01
C PRO A 380 -2.02 -10.32 3.23
N PHE A 381 -2.98 -11.18 2.91
CA PHE A 381 -4.24 -10.82 2.24
C PHE A 381 -5.38 -11.43 3.03
N LYS A 382 -6.27 -10.60 3.57
CA LYS A 382 -7.24 -11.04 4.58
C LYS A 382 -8.67 -11.04 4.11
N GLY A 383 -9.34 -12.17 4.36
CA GLY A 383 -10.74 -12.39 4.06
C GLY A 383 -11.70 -11.58 4.94
N ILE A 384 -13.00 -11.77 4.69
CA ILE A 384 -14.06 -11.01 5.36
C ILE A 384 -14.17 -11.42 6.84
N ASP A 385 -13.79 -12.64 7.22
CA ASP A 385 -13.72 -13.04 8.64
C ASP A 385 -12.35 -12.73 9.28
N GLY A 386 -11.38 -12.24 8.49
CA GLY A 386 -10.03 -11.88 8.93
C GLY A 386 -9.03 -13.05 8.92
N GLU A 387 -9.41 -14.17 8.29
CA GLU A 387 -8.47 -15.25 7.94
C GLU A 387 -7.42 -14.75 6.94
N ASP A 388 -6.27 -15.44 6.86
CA ASP A 388 -5.34 -15.20 5.76
C ASP A 388 -5.68 -16.02 4.52
N LEU A 389 -5.51 -15.38 3.38
CA LEU A 389 -5.77 -15.87 2.02
C LEU A 389 -4.53 -15.68 1.15
N ALA A 390 -3.40 -15.18 1.70
CA ALA A 390 -2.14 -15.02 0.96
C ALA A 390 -1.64 -16.33 0.32
N SER A 391 -2.00 -17.51 0.86
CA SER A 391 -1.70 -18.82 0.26
C SER A 391 -2.47 -19.12 -1.05
N THR A 392 -3.27 -18.18 -1.56
CA THR A 392 -4.02 -18.32 -2.83
C THR A 392 -3.35 -17.60 -4.01
N TYR A 393 -2.21 -16.94 -3.80
CA TYR A 393 -1.42 -16.39 -4.90
C TYR A 393 -0.82 -17.53 -5.74
N HIS A 394 -0.94 -17.41 -7.07
CA HIS A 394 -0.45 -18.38 -8.07
C HIS A 394 0.34 -17.72 -9.20
N TYR A 395 0.28 -16.38 -9.32
CA TYR A 395 0.85 -15.63 -10.45
C TYR A 395 1.91 -14.60 -10.06
N THR A 396 2.87 -14.37 -10.96
CA THR A 396 3.88 -13.30 -10.90
C THR A 396 4.24 -12.74 -12.27
N THR A 397 4.45 -11.42 -12.34
CA THR A 397 5.06 -10.75 -13.52
C THR A 397 6.55 -10.45 -13.35
N THR A 398 7.20 -11.00 -12.31
CA THR A 398 8.65 -10.84 -12.03
C THR A 398 9.50 -11.90 -12.76
N VAL A 399 9.09 -12.25 -13.98
CA VAL A 399 9.73 -13.22 -14.88
C VAL A 399 9.73 -12.67 -16.31
N LYS A 400 10.61 -13.17 -17.18
CA LYS A 400 10.74 -12.66 -18.57
C LYS A 400 9.52 -12.95 -19.45
N THR A 401 8.85 -14.07 -19.18
CA THR A 401 7.61 -14.48 -19.86
C THR A 401 6.62 -14.90 -18.78
N PRO A 402 5.74 -14.00 -18.32
CA PRO A 402 4.66 -14.36 -17.40
C PRO A 402 3.74 -15.41 -18.03
N ALA A 403 3.27 -16.33 -17.21
CA ALA A 403 2.34 -17.40 -17.55
C ALA A 403 1.52 -17.70 -16.28
N ASP A 404 0.39 -18.38 -16.43
CA ASP A 404 -0.37 -18.80 -15.24
C ASP A 404 0.42 -19.85 -14.41
N ASP A 405 0.05 -20.02 -13.13
CA ASP A 405 0.71 -20.90 -12.15
C ASP A 405 2.24 -20.69 -11.97
N ASN A 406 2.79 -19.57 -12.43
CA ASN A 406 4.24 -19.35 -12.44
C ASN A 406 4.84 -18.92 -11.08
N LEU A 407 4.04 -18.86 -10.01
CA LEU A 407 4.46 -18.59 -8.63
C LEU A 407 4.30 -19.83 -7.73
N ILE A 408 5.41 -20.37 -7.25
CA ILE A 408 5.44 -21.62 -6.49
C ILE A 408 5.21 -21.35 -5.00
N HIS A 409 4.11 -21.85 -4.44
CA HIS A 409 3.89 -21.86 -2.98
C HIS A 409 4.88 -22.80 -2.27
N VAL A 410 5.43 -22.37 -1.12
CA VAL A 410 6.43 -23.15 -0.37
C VAL A 410 5.91 -23.57 1.01
N LYS A 411 5.49 -22.60 1.85
CA LYS A 411 4.82 -22.83 3.15
C LYS A 411 4.32 -21.50 3.74
N GLY A 412 3.13 -21.48 4.34
CA GLY A 412 2.56 -20.24 4.89
C GLY A 412 2.50 -19.14 3.82
N ASP A 413 3.10 -17.99 4.10
CA ASP A 413 3.20 -16.89 3.13
C ASP A 413 4.52 -16.91 2.32
N VAL A 414 5.32 -17.98 2.43
CA VAL A 414 6.60 -18.11 1.70
C VAL A 414 6.36 -18.69 0.31
N TYR A 415 6.90 -17.98 -0.68
CA TYR A 415 6.77 -18.24 -2.10
C TYR A 415 8.12 -18.27 -2.81
N LYS A 416 8.15 -18.91 -3.98
CA LYS A 416 9.32 -19.01 -4.86
C LYS A 416 8.96 -18.67 -6.31
N ILE A 417 9.83 -17.91 -6.95
CA ILE A 417 9.91 -17.75 -8.40
C ILE A 417 11.09 -18.59 -8.89
N ALA A 418 10.88 -19.50 -9.85
CA ALA A 418 11.92 -20.38 -10.35
C ALA A 418 13.01 -19.61 -11.14
N ASP A 419 12.60 -18.92 -12.21
CA ASP A 419 13.49 -18.18 -13.11
C ASP A 419 13.13 -16.67 -13.12
N PRO A 420 13.39 -15.95 -12.01
CA PRO A 420 13.03 -14.54 -11.89
C PRO A 420 13.80 -13.66 -12.88
N ASP A 421 13.17 -12.60 -13.39
CA ASP A 421 13.89 -11.62 -14.20
C ASP A 421 14.82 -10.78 -13.32
N THR A 422 16.12 -11.00 -13.46
CA THR A 422 17.17 -10.26 -12.74
C THR A 422 17.28 -8.79 -13.16
N SER A 423 16.54 -8.34 -14.17
CA SER A 423 16.39 -6.91 -14.51
C SER A 423 15.27 -6.21 -13.73
N ALA A 424 14.34 -6.97 -13.15
CA ALA A 424 13.14 -6.45 -12.50
C ALA A 424 13.48 -5.63 -11.24
N LYS A 425 12.96 -4.40 -11.19
CA LYS A 425 13.11 -3.44 -10.07
C LYS A 425 11.93 -3.47 -9.10
N LYS A 426 10.93 -4.28 -9.40
CA LYS A 426 9.76 -4.56 -8.59
C LYS A 426 9.54 -6.06 -8.55
N LEU A 427 9.11 -6.55 -7.39
CA LEU A 427 8.48 -7.83 -7.23
C LEU A 427 6.97 -7.61 -7.36
N THR A 428 6.31 -8.47 -8.10
CA THR A 428 4.88 -8.40 -8.45
C THR A 428 4.28 -9.79 -8.47
N TYR A 429 3.27 -10.03 -7.63
CA TYR A 429 2.62 -11.33 -7.48
C TYR A 429 1.16 -11.17 -7.05
N GLY A 430 0.34 -12.21 -7.21
CA GLY A 430 -1.03 -12.19 -6.75
C GLY A 430 -1.89 -13.27 -7.41
N ILE A 431 -3.12 -12.88 -7.70
CA ILE A 431 -4.12 -13.62 -8.47
C ILE A 431 -4.20 -12.96 -9.85
N ILE A 432 -4.40 -13.74 -10.92
CA ILE A 432 -4.11 -13.31 -12.31
C ILE A 432 -5.25 -12.57 -13.02
N GLY A 433 -6.51 -12.93 -12.73
CA GLY A 433 -7.72 -12.41 -13.37
C GLY A 433 -8.10 -13.07 -14.70
N ASP A 434 -9.41 -13.22 -14.91
CA ASP A 434 -10.07 -13.84 -16.08
C ASP A 434 -9.68 -13.23 -17.45
N TYR A 435 -9.06 -12.04 -17.45
CA TYR A 435 -8.58 -11.37 -18.67
C TYR A 435 -7.30 -12.00 -19.24
N ILE A 436 -6.54 -12.74 -18.43
CA ILE A 436 -5.23 -13.31 -18.81
C ILE A 436 -5.25 -14.85 -18.76
N SER A 437 -6.09 -15.45 -17.90
CA SER A 437 -6.30 -16.90 -17.83
C SER A 437 -7.80 -17.23 -17.83
N SER A 438 -8.15 -18.44 -18.26
CA SER A 438 -9.52 -18.97 -18.19
C SER A 438 -9.60 -20.19 -17.26
N ASN A 439 -8.68 -20.31 -16.31
CA ASN A 439 -8.66 -21.37 -15.30
C ASN A 439 -9.62 -21.04 -14.14
N ASP A 440 -10.15 -22.06 -13.45
CA ASP A 440 -11.16 -21.93 -12.39
C ASP A 440 -10.69 -21.12 -11.16
N ASP A 441 -9.37 -20.92 -11.01
CA ASP A 441 -8.69 -20.18 -9.94
C ASP A 441 -8.13 -18.82 -10.37
N SER A 442 -8.32 -18.44 -11.65
CA SER A 442 -7.88 -17.14 -12.18
C SER A 442 -8.45 -15.94 -11.40
N MET A 443 -9.63 -16.11 -10.79
CA MET A 443 -10.15 -15.24 -9.72
C MET A 443 -10.39 -16.06 -8.44
N LEU A 444 -10.00 -15.52 -7.28
CA LEU A 444 -10.33 -16.14 -6.00
C LEU A 444 -11.84 -16.03 -5.74
N GLN A 445 -12.52 -17.17 -5.63
CA GLN A 445 -13.89 -17.28 -5.15
C GLN A 445 -13.91 -17.88 -3.74
N LYS A 446 -14.25 -17.07 -2.74
CA LYS A 446 -14.22 -17.46 -1.32
C LYS A 446 -15.59 -17.26 -0.67
N SER A 447 -16.29 -18.36 -0.40
CA SER A 447 -17.62 -18.35 0.23
C SER A 447 -17.57 -18.15 1.76
N TYR A 448 -18.58 -17.44 2.27
CA TYR A 448 -18.88 -17.21 3.69
C TYR A 448 -20.37 -17.48 3.92
N GLY A 449 -20.76 -18.76 3.97
CA GLY A 449 -22.17 -19.14 3.91
C GLY A 449 -22.75 -18.87 2.51
N ASN A 450 -23.81 -18.07 2.45
CA ASN A 450 -24.47 -17.68 1.18
C ASN A 450 -23.78 -16.49 0.49
N SER A 451 -22.84 -15.81 1.16
CA SER A 451 -22.10 -14.65 0.62
C SER A 451 -20.75 -15.08 0.03
N THR A 452 -20.18 -14.32 -0.91
CA THR A 452 -18.88 -14.61 -1.55
C THR A 452 -17.98 -13.38 -1.55
N LEU A 453 -16.66 -13.57 -1.37
CA LEU A 453 -15.63 -12.63 -1.82
C LEU A 453 -15.07 -13.14 -3.15
N GLU A 454 -15.16 -12.32 -4.18
CA GLU A 454 -14.64 -12.58 -5.52
C GLU A 454 -13.55 -11.54 -5.78
N TYR A 455 -12.31 -12.00 -5.94
CA TYR A 455 -11.14 -11.12 -5.89
C TYR A 455 -10.10 -11.45 -6.97
N PHE A 456 -9.76 -10.44 -7.76
CA PHE A 456 -8.57 -10.37 -8.60
C PHE A 456 -7.73 -9.15 -8.16
N GLY A 457 -6.46 -9.39 -7.84
CA GLY A 457 -5.54 -8.30 -7.56
C GLY A 457 -4.08 -8.70 -7.37
N MET A 458 -3.21 -7.74 -7.62
CA MET A 458 -1.75 -7.86 -7.61
C MET A 458 -1.10 -7.01 -6.52
N TYR A 459 -0.09 -7.57 -5.89
CA TYR A 459 0.79 -6.89 -4.94
C TYR A 459 2.05 -6.39 -5.65
N SER A 460 2.62 -5.29 -5.18
CA SER A 460 3.89 -4.77 -5.70
C SER A 460 4.82 -4.25 -4.61
N GLN A 461 6.08 -4.70 -4.64
CA GLN A 461 7.15 -4.30 -3.72
C GLN A 461 8.40 -3.89 -4.52
N PRO A 462 9.25 -2.98 -4.02
CA PRO A 462 10.57 -2.76 -4.60
C PRO A 462 11.40 -4.05 -4.56
N LEU A 463 12.13 -4.35 -5.64
CA LEU A 463 13.03 -5.51 -5.70
C LEU A 463 14.47 -5.03 -5.81
N ILE A 464 15.31 -5.45 -4.88
CA ILE A 464 16.70 -5.03 -4.75
C ILE A 464 17.61 -6.24 -4.91
N TRP A 465 18.23 -6.36 -6.08
CA TRP A 465 19.22 -7.40 -6.37
C TRP A 465 20.55 -7.09 -5.65
N LYS A 466 20.93 -7.94 -4.70
CA LYS A 466 22.26 -7.94 -4.09
C LYS A 466 23.26 -8.50 -5.10
N THR A 467 24.28 -7.73 -5.46
CA THR A 467 25.41 -8.21 -6.28
C THR A 467 26.26 -9.17 -5.46
N SER A 468 26.54 -10.36 -6.00
CA SER A 468 27.39 -11.38 -5.39
C SER A 468 28.87 -11.03 -5.53
N THR A 469 29.31 -9.93 -4.91
CA THR A 469 30.72 -9.53 -4.84
C THR A 469 31.50 -10.45 -3.90
N LYS A 470 31.77 -11.68 -4.34
CA LYS A 470 32.78 -12.54 -3.73
C LYS A 470 34.13 -11.83 -3.90
N PRO A 471 34.88 -11.54 -2.82
CA PRO A 471 36.22 -10.96 -2.95
C PRO A 471 37.10 -11.94 -3.74
N VAL A 472 37.67 -11.47 -4.86
CA VAL A 472 38.79 -12.16 -5.47
C VAL A 472 39.99 -11.86 -4.58
N ILE A 473 40.34 -12.81 -3.72
CA ILE A 473 41.63 -12.81 -3.05
C ILE A 473 42.65 -13.22 -4.11
N GLU A 474 43.21 -12.23 -4.81
CA GLU A 474 44.42 -12.46 -5.59
C GLU A 474 45.53 -12.90 -4.64
N PRO A 475 46.27 -13.98 -4.95
CA PRO A 475 47.37 -14.44 -4.10
C PRO A 475 48.52 -13.42 -4.18
N THR A 476 48.63 -12.56 -3.17
CA THR A 476 49.72 -11.58 -3.06
C THR A 476 51.06 -12.31 -2.93
N THR A 477 51.84 -12.32 -4.00
CA THR A 477 53.20 -12.89 -4.07
C THR A 477 54.05 -12.39 -2.88
N PRO A 478 54.61 -13.28 -2.05
CA PRO A 478 55.51 -12.88 -0.98
C PRO A 478 56.73 -12.14 -1.54
N ALA A 479 57.16 -11.07 -0.87
CA ALA A 479 58.32 -10.29 -1.29
C ALA A 479 59.62 -11.11 -1.23
N GLN A 480 60.45 -10.96 -2.25
CA GLN A 480 61.68 -11.72 -2.45
C GLN A 480 62.79 -11.24 -1.48
N SER A 481 63.04 -11.98 -0.40
CA SER A 481 64.25 -11.84 0.42
C SER A 481 65.33 -12.81 -0.06
N THR A 482 66.45 -12.29 -0.55
CA THR A 482 67.60 -13.07 -1.02
C THR A 482 68.48 -13.52 0.13
N GLU A 483 68.76 -14.82 0.25
CA GLU A 483 70.05 -15.29 0.76
C GLU A 483 70.41 -16.67 0.19
N THR A 484 71.67 -17.08 0.35
CA THR A 484 72.34 -18.12 -0.46
C THR A 484 72.36 -19.50 0.21
N GLY A 485 72.09 -20.57 -0.55
CA GLY A 485 72.24 -21.96 -0.08
C GLY A 485 72.26 -22.97 -1.24
N ASP A 486 73.38 -23.68 -1.34
CA ASP A 486 73.81 -24.65 -2.37
C ASP A 486 72.80 -25.78 -2.74
N SER A 487 73.04 -26.47 -3.87
CA SER A 487 72.23 -27.61 -4.33
C SER A 487 72.98 -28.94 -4.25
N THR A 488 72.35 -29.94 -3.64
CA THR A 488 72.47 -31.35 -4.06
C THR A 488 71.28 -32.12 -3.49
N GLY A 489 70.66 -32.98 -4.31
CA GLY A 489 69.49 -33.76 -3.91
C GLY A 489 69.82 -35.24 -3.73
N SER A 490 68.99 -35.93 -2.94
CA SER A 490 68.68 -37.34 -3.20
C SER A 490 67.32 -37.71 -2.59
N SER A 491 66.61 -38.62 -3.22
CA SER A 491 65.32 -39.13 -2.74
C SER A 491 65.52 -40.12 -1.59
N ASN A 492 64.56 -40.19 -0.68
CA ASN A 492 64.24 -41.41 0.06
C ASN A 492 62.73 -41.48 0.35
N VAL A 493 62.24 -42.68 0.66
CA VAL A 493 60.83 -43.08 0.60
C VAL A 493 60.43 -43.76 1.92
N LEU A 494 59.12 -43.86 2.19
CA LEU A 494 58.45 -44.52 3.35
C LEU A 494 58.50 -43.71 4.68
N ASP A 495 57.46 -43.69 5.52
CA ASP A 495 56.10 -44.30 5.43
C ASP A 495 55.06 -43.53 6.28
N THR A 496 53.75 -43.80 6.07
CA THR A 496 52.60 -43.64 6.99
C THR A 496 52.36 -42.29 7.73
N ALA A 497 51.14 -41.76 7.87
CA ALA A 497 49.80 -42.33 7.72
C ALA A 497 48.72 -41.24 7.49
N GLY A 498 47.53 -41.67 7.05
CA GLY A 498 46.26 -41.06 7.44
C GLY A 498 45.78 -39.83 6.66
N ASN A 499 45.16 -40.04 5.49
CA ASN A 499 44.15 -39.12 4.98
C ASN A 499 43.08 -39.85 4.14
N GLU A 500 42.08 -40.43 4.82
CA GLU A 500 40.76 -40.63 4.22
C GLU A 500 39.82 -39.57 4.79
N SER A 501 39.56 -38.51 4.01
CA SER A 501 38.57 -37.50 4.32
C SER A 501 37.16 -38.06 4.12
N SER A 502 36.67 -38.83 5.10
CA SER A 502 35.30 -39.31 5.12
C SER A 502 34.35 -38.12 5.34
N GLU A 503 33.67 -37.67 4.28
CA GLU A 503 32.61 -36.67 4.39
C GLU A 503 31.39 -37.26 5.09
N THR A 504 31.43 -37.27 6.43
CA THR A 504 30.24 -37.52 7.25
C THR A 504 29.22 -36.42 6.97
N THR A 505 28.27 -36.72 6.10
CA THR A 505 27.16 -35.83 5.72
C THR A 505 26.18 -35.72 6.88
N THR A 506 26.55 -34.94 7.90
CA THR A 506 25.66 -34.57 8.99
C THR A 506 24.50 -33.77 8.40
N THR A 507 23.33 -34.41 8.31
CA THR A 507 22.10 -33.75 7.88
C THR A 507 21.89 -32.52 8.76
N PRO A 508 21.74 -31.30 8.20
CA PRO A 508 21.59 -30.10 9.01
C PRO A 508 20.32 -30.23 9.86
N VAL A 509 20.48 -30.23 11.17
CA VAL A 509 19.36 -30.21 12.12
C VAL A 509 18.59 -28.92 11.86
N ALA A 510 17.28 -29.03 11.62
CA ALA A 510 16.46 -27.84 11.39
C ALA A 510 16.56 -26.91 12.61
N PRO A 511 16.91 -25.62 12.41
CA PRO A 511 17.18 -24.71 13.53
C PRO A 511 15.92 -24.54 14.36
N THR A 512 16.04 -24.77 15.67
CA THR A 512 14.95 -24.56 16.62
C THR A 512 14.80 -23.07 16.87
N TYR A 513 13.56 -22.59 16.72
CA TYR A 513 13.21 -21.20 16.98
C TYR A 513 11.95 -21.09 17.83
N VAL A 514 11.85 -19.97 18.54
CA VAL A 514 10.70 -19.60 19.37
C VAL A 514 10.17 -18.27 18.85
N ASP A 515 8.90 -18.27 18.41
CA ASP A 515 8.18 -17.07 18.02
C ASP A 515 7.98 -16.19 19.26
N LYS A 516 8.78 -15.12 19.35
CA LYS A 516 8.91 -14.26 20.53
C LYS A 516 9.43 -12.92 20.08
N SER A 517 8.53 -11.97 19.87
CA SER A 517 8.90 -10.63 19.43
C SER A 517 9.32 -9.73 20.60
N GLY A 518 10.23 -8.78 20.35
CA GLY A 518 10.69 -7.83 21.36
C GLY A 518 11.60 -6.75 20.80
N VAL A 519 12.29 -6.04 21.70
CA VAL A 519 13.39 -5.14 21.34
C VAL A 519 14.63 -5.43 22.18
N VAL A 520 15.79 -5.39 21.52
CA VAL A 520 17.12 -5.59 22.09
C VAL A 520 17.97 -4.35 21.82
N ARG A 521 18.90 -4.04 22.73
CA ARG A 521 19.85 -2.94 22.62
C ARG A 521 21.27 -3.50 22.67
N THR A 522 22.09 -3.24 21.66
CA THR A 522 23.52 -3.61 21.68
C THR A 522 24.23 -2.89 22.82
N PHE A 523 25.28 -3.52 23.35
CA PHE A 523 26.17 -2.87 24.32
C PHE A 523 26.98 -1.72 23.69
N ASN A 524 27.82 -1.08 24.51
CA ASN A 524 28.75 -0.02 24.07
C ASN A 524 29.95 -0.57 23.27
N GLY A 525 29.67 -1.21 22.13
CA GLY A 525 30.65 -1.67 21.15
C GLY A 525 29.98 -2.04 19.82
N TYR A 526 30.73 -2.04 18.72
CA TYR A 526 30.24 -2.61 17.45
C TYR A 526 30.05 -4.12 17.61
N THR A 527 28.96 -4.64 17.06
CA THR A 527 28.49 -6.00 17.32
C THR A 527 28.19 -6.71 16.02
N LYS A 528 28.83 -7.86 15.77
CA LYS A 528 28.66 -8.64 14.54
C LYS A 528 27.34 -9.41 14.53
N LEU A 529 26.86 -9.70 13.33
CA LEU A 529 25.72 -10.59 13.07
C LEU A 529 26.20 -11.93 12.48
N THR A 530 25.37 -12.96 12.55
CA THR A 530 25.55 -14.21 11.80
C THR A 530 24.39 -14.50 10.86
N ASP A 531 24.61 -15.39 9.89
CA ASP A 531 23.53 -16.11 9.19
C ASP A 531 23.02 -17.31 10.00
N ILE A 532 22.02 -18.03 9.48
CA ILE A 532 21.41 -19.20 10.13
C ILE A 532 22.37 -20.40 10.20
N GLU A 533 23.33 -20.45 9.28
CA GLU A 533 24.43 -21.41 9.26
C GLU A 533 25.52 -21.09 10.31
N GLY A 534 25.48 -19.89 10.92
CA GLY A 534 26.38 -19.43 11.98
C GLY A 534 27.67 -18.74 11.47
N ASN A 535 27.79 -18.47 10.18
CA ASN A 535 28.90 -17.69 9.63
C ASN A 535 28.77 -16.22 10.05
N THR A 536 29.90 -15.56 10.30
CA THR A 536 29.93 -14.13 10.62
C THR A 536 29.65 -13.28 9.37
N LEU A 537 28.66 -12.39 9.45
CA LEU A 537 28.33 -11.45 8.39
C LEU A 537 29.26 -10.22 8.40
N ALA A 538 29.40 -9.58 7.24
CA ALA A 538 30.16 -8.34 7.08
C ALA A 538 29.42 -7.08 7.58
N VAL A 539 28.17 -7.22 8.03
CA VAL A 539 27.37 -6.14 8.63
C VAL A 539 27.49 -6.19 10.15
N GLU A 540 27.74 -5.03 10.75
CA GLU A 540 27.85 -4.85 12.20
C GLU A 540 26.84 -3.81 12.71
N LEU A 541 26.24 -4.08 13.87
CA LEU A 541 25.37 -3.17 14.57
C LEU A 541 26.19 -2.18 15.40
N GLY A 542 25.85 -0.89 15.31
CA GLY A 542 26.55 0.16 16.05
C GLY A 542 26.38 0.07 17.58
N PRO A 543 27.28 0.68 18.36
CA PRO A 543 27.20 0.69 19.82
C PRO A 543 25.93 1.38 20.31
N ASN A 544 25.28 0.80 21.33
CA ASN A 544 24.09 1.36 21.96
C ASN A 544 22.94 1.65 20.95
N THR A 545 22.75 0.79 19.95
CA THR A 545 21.65 0.86 18.98
C THR A 545 20.50 -0.06 19.40
N GLY A 546 19.26 0.27 19.03
CA GLY A 546 18.06 -0.49 19.41
C GLY A 546 17.43 -1.17 18.20
N TRP A 547 17.11 -2.46 18.34
CA TRP A 547 16.65 -3.34 17.26
C TRP A 547 15.41 -4.10 17.69
N THR A 548 14.45 -4.23 16.78
CA THR A 548 13.31 -5.16 16.92
C THR A 548 13.73 -6.55 16.51
N TYR A 549 13.23 -7.55 17.21
CA TYR A 549 13.25 -8.94 16.75
C TYR A 549 11.85 -9.54 16.81
N ASP A 550 11.57 -10.54 15.98
CA ASP A 550 10.31 -11.29 15.93
C ASP A 550 10.45 -12.72 16.47
N ARG A 551 11.62 -13.34 16.27
CA ARG A 551 11.97 -14.70 16.67
C ARG A 551 13.28 -14.76 17.48
N VAL A 552 13.39 -15.77 18.34
CA VAL A 552 14.64 -16.21 18.98
C VAL A 552 15.03 -17.55 18.37
N VAL A 553 16.29 -17.70 17.95
CA VAL A 553 16.79 -18.89 17.24
C VAL A 553 17.99 -19.46 17.99
N GLU A 554 18.10 -20.78 18.08
CA GLU A 554 19.33 -21.44 18.54
C GLU A 554 20.25 -21.75 17.36
N ILE A 555 21.48 -21.23 17.40
CA ILE A 555 22.51 -21.45 16.38
C ILE A 555 23.77 -21.90 17.12
N ASN A 556 24.30 -23.08 16.79
CA ASN A 556 25.49 -23.66 17.41
C ASN A 556 25.46 -23.67 18.96
N GLY A 557 24.28 -23.92 19.55
CA GLY A 557 24.06 -23.98 21.01
C GLY A 557 24.01 -22.62 21.72
N GLN A 558 23.96 -21.50 20.97
CA GLN A 558 23.78 -20.15 21.51
C GLN A 558 22.46 -19.55 21.01
N GLN A 559 21.81 -18.71 21.83
CA GLN A 559 20.57 -18.03 21.44
C GLN A 559 20.87 -16.72 20.70
N TYR A 560 20.12 -16.47 19.64
CA TYR A 560 20.19 -15.24 18.83
C TYR A 560 18.81 -14.63 18.65
N TYR A 561 18.76 -13.31 18.51
CA TYR A 561 17.60 -12.55 18.08
C TYR A 561 17.63 -12.36 16.55
N GLU A 562 16.57 -12.71 15.85
CA GLU A 562 16.44 -12.38 14.42
C GLU A 562 16.15 -10.88 14.28
N VAL A 563 17.14 -10.08 13.86
CA VAL A 563 17.01 -8.62 13.72
C VAL A 563 16.84 -8.18 12.25
N GLY A 564 17.03 -9.12 11.32
CA GLY A 564 16.74 -9.00 9.90
C GLY A 564 16.70 -10.40 9.25
N THR A 565 16.27 -10.49 7.99
CA THR A 565 16.16 -11.77 7.28
C THR A 565 17.53 -12.41 7.09
N ASN A 566 17.75 -13.56 7.75
CA ASN A 566 19.06 -14.22 7.85
C ASN A 566 20.15 -13.34 8.52
N GLU A 567 19.75 -12.46 9.43
CA GLU A 567 20.62 -11.53 10.18
C GLU A 567 20.36 -11.69 11.68
N TYR A 568 21.21 -12.49 12.34
CA TYR A 568 21.03 -12.92 13.73
C TYR A 568 22.01 -12.23 14.68
N LEU A 569 21.47 -11.66 15.76
CA LEU A 569 22.22 -10.98 16.82
C LEU A 569 22.35 -11.87 18.05
N LEU A 570 23.58 -12.24 18.44
CA LEU A 570 23.84 -13.06 19.63
C LEU A 570 23.17 -12.44 20.87
N ALA A 571 22.39 -13.22 21.62
CA ALA A 571 21.57 -12.68 22.70
C ALA A 571 22.39 -11.99 23.80
N ASP A 572 23.56 -12.56 24.13
CA ASP A 572 24.51 -12.05 25.12
C ASP A 572 25.33 -10.84 24.64
N SER A 573 25.06 -10.30 23.44
CA SER A 573 25.68 -9.08 22.92
C SER A 573 24.89 -7.79 23.20
N GLY A 574 23.74 -7.92 23.89
CA GLY A 574 22.91 -6.78 24.26
C GLY A 574 21.96 -7.07 25.43
N ILE A 575 21.03 -6.14 25.67
CA ILE A 575 19.96 -6.29 26.66
C ILE A 575 18.58 -6.03 26.04
N THR A 576 17.61 -6.87 26.39
CA THR A 576 16.20 -6.62 26.04
C THR A 576 15.60 -5.53 26.92
N TYR A 577 14.74 -4.68 26.36
CA TYR A 577 14.12 -3.57 27.10
C TYR A 577 12.64 -3.39 26.75
N THR A 578 11.92 -2.66 27.60
CA THR A 578 10.54 -2.22 27.39
C THR A 578 10.55 -0.73 27.06
N PRO A 579 10.12 -0.29 25.86
CA PRO A 579 9.97 1.12 25.53
C PRO A 579 8.91 1.81 26.40
N ILE A 580 9.21 3.01 26.90
CA ILE A 580 8.26 3.83 27.67
C ILE A 580 7.69 4.90 26.74
N GLN A 581 6.43 4.72 26.36
CA GLN A 581 5.80 5.47 25.27
C GLN A 581 5.15 6.80 25.73
N THR A 582 5.06 7.03 27.05
CA THR A 582 4.61 8.30 27.65
C THR A 582 5.79 9.12 28.14
N ARG A 583 5.69 10.47 28.08
CA ARG A 583 6.74 11.36 28.62
C ARG A 583 6.82 11.18 30.14
N THR A 584 7.75 10.35 30.58
CA THR A 584 7.87 9.91 31.97
C THR A 584 9.05 10.60 32.63
N VAL A 585 8.80 11.25 33.77
CA VAL A 585 9.81 11.94 34.58
C VAL A 585 10.21 11.07 35.76
N LEU A 586 11.51 10.97 35.99
CA LEU A 586 12.13 10.37 37.17
C LEU A 586 12.65 11.49 38.08
N ALA A 587 12.15 11.57 39.30
CA ALA A 587 12.61 12.53 40.31
C ALA A 587 13.60 11.85 41.27
N ALA A 588 14.85 12.30 41.25
CA ALA A 588 15.91 11.86 42.13
C ALA A 588 15.91 12.72 43.40
N SER A 589 15.40 12.21 44.52
CA SER A 589 15.29 12.97 45.78
C SER A 589 16.65 13.16 46.47
N SER A 590 17.53 12.17 46.36
CA SER A 590 18.95 12.16 46.77
C SER A 590 19.84 11.97 45.53
N ALA A 591 21.17 11.94 45.71
CA ALA A 591 22.07 11.59 44.61
C ALA A 591 21.99 10.07 44.35
N VAL A 592 21.83 9.67 43.07
CA VAL A 592 21.56 8.27 42.71
C VAL A 592 22.66 7.68 41.81
N PRO A 593 23.25 6.52 42.14
CA PRO A 593 24.21 5.83 41.27
C PRO A 593 23.66 5.56 39.86
N LEU A 594 24.52 5.73 38.86
CA LEU A 594 24.29 5.28 37.50
C LEU A 594 25.02 3.95 37.23
N PHE A 595 24.45 3.16 36.33
CA PHE A 595 25.00 1.89 35.85
C PHE A 595 24.97 1.88 34.32
N ASN A 596 25.90 1.17 33.69
CA ASN A 596 25.79 0.87 32.27
C ASN A 596 24.85 -0.31 32.01
N SER A 597 24.58 -0.60 30.73
CA SER A 597 23.75 -1.72 30.28
C SER A 597 24.25 -3.11 30.73
N LYS A 598 25.53 -3.25 31.09
CA LYS A 598 26.11 -4.47 31.69
C LYS A 598 26.00 -4.50 33.23
N GLY A 599 25.32 -3.53 33.84
CA GLY A 599 25.16 -3.40 35.29
C GLY A 599 26.42 -2.97 36.02
N ILE A 600 27.45 -2.48 35.31
CA ILE A 600 28.66 -1.93 35.92
C ILE A 600 28.35 -0.51 36.40
N LYS A 601 28.57 -0.24 37.68
CA LYS A 601 28.37 1.08 38.28
C LYS A 601 29.35 2.11 37.68
N LEU A 602 28.83 3.27 37.30
CA LEU A 602 29.60 4.39 36.78
C LEU A 602 30.12 5.29 37.92
N SER A 603 31.09 6.15 37.59
CA SER A 603 31.56 7.22 38.48
C SER A 603 30.58 8.41 38.54
N THR A 604 29.65 8.50 37.60
CA THR A 604 28.59 9.51 37.53
C THR A 604 27.38 9.13 38.38
N THR A 605 26.61 10.15 38.79
CA THR A 605 25.37 10.00 39.55
C THR A 605 24.32 10.99 39.05
N LEU A 606 23.03 10.65 39.18
CA LEU A 606 21.97 11.65 39.07
C LEU A 606 22.08 12.60 40.28
N PRO A 607 22.12 13.94 40.09
CA PRO A 607 22.20 14.87 41.22
C PRO A 607 20.98 14.82 42.13
N ALA A 608 21.17 15.14 43.41
CA ALA A 608 20.05 15.27 44.34
C ALA A 608 19.08 16.38 43.92
N ARG A 609 17.77 16.13 44.11
CA ARG A 609 16.65 17.03 43.75
C ARG A 609 16.58 17.37 42.26
N SER A 610 16.97 16.43 41.39
CA SER A 610 16.93 16.59 39.93
C SER A 610 15.82 15.76 39.27
N ASN A 611 15.40 16.18 38.07
CA ASN A 611 14.35 15.52 37.28
C ASN A 611 14.91 15.09 35.92
N TRP A 612 14.74 13.81 35.58
CA TRP A 612 15.27 13.18 34.37
C TRP A 612 14.13 12.62 33.53
N LEU A 613 14.30 12.56 32.20
CA LEU A 613 13.37 11.87 31.32
C LEU A 613 13.83 10.43 31.12
N THR A 614 12.88 9.50 31.07
CA THR A 614 13.14 8.12 30.65
C THR A 614 12.26 7.73 29.46
N ASP A 615 12.82 6.88 28.60
CA ASP A 615 12.20 6.38 27.37
C ASP A 615 12.20 4.84 27.28
N SER A 616 12.75 4.16 28.28
CA SER A 616 12.79 2.69 28.36
C SER A 616 13.16 2.19 29.75
N SER A 617 12.70 0.99 30.11
CA SER A 617 13.18 0.23 31.27
C SER A 617 13.66 -1.18 30.88
N ALA A 618 14.64 -1.72 31.59
CA ALA A 618 15.17 -3.07 31.39
C ALA A 618 15.38 -3.77 32.75
N THR A 619 15.62 -5.08 32.73
CA THR A 619 16.09 -5.83 33.90
C THR A 619 17.58 -6.07 33.74
N ILE A 620 18.40 -5.47 34.60
CA ILE A 620 19.87 -5.53 34.56
C ILE A 620 20.33 -6.13 35.89
N ASN A 621 21.06 -7.26 35.84
CA ASN A 621 21.48 -8.04 37.01
C ASN A 621 20.33 -8.35 37.99
N GLY A 622 19.15 -8.67 37.45
CA GLY A 622 17.92 -8.94 38.22
C GLY A 622 17.16 -7.69 38.70
N ILE A 623 17.75 -6.50 38.62
CA ILE A 623 17.15 -5.24 39.09
C ILE A 623 16.45 -4.54 37.93
N LYS A 624 15.20 -4.11 38.14
CA LYS A 624 14.50 -3.24 37.18
C LYS A 624 15.16 -1.86 37.18
N MET A 625 15.61 -1.40 36.02
CA MET A 625 16.23 -0.10 35.83
C MET A 625 15.56 0.71 34.72
N TYR A 626 15.61 2.04 34.84
CA TYR A 626 15.19 3.00 33.82
C TYR A 626 16.40 3.58 33.10
N ARG A 627 16.31 3.76 31.78
CA ARG A 627 17.33 4.46 30.99
C ARG A 627 17.20 5.97 31.14
N VAL A 628 18.34 6.66 31.28
CA VAL A 628 18.44 8.13 31.36
C VAL A 628 19.39 8.74 30.32
N ALA A 629 20.37 7.98 29.83
CA ALA A 629 21.20 8.36 28.67
C ALA A 629 21.59 7.14 27.81
N SER A 630 22.45 7.33 26.81
CA SER A 630 22.78 6.31 25.78
C SER A 630 23.17 4.94 26.36
N ASP A 631 24.00 4.92 27.40
CA ASP A 631 24.40 3.73 28.16
C ASP A 631 24.39 4.04 29.67
N GLU A 632 23.39 4.80 30.13
CA GLU A 632 23.24 5.14 31.56
C GLU A 632 21.84 4.76 32.04
N TRP A 633 21.80 4.01 33.14
CA TRP A 633 20.63 3.40 33.74
C TRP A 633 20.60 3.66 35.24
N VAL A 634 19.40 3.79 35.80
CA VAL A 634 19.15 4.02 37.22
C VAL A 634 18.16 3.00 37.77
N ALA A 635 18.41 2.48 38.97
CA ALA A 635 17.53 1.51 39.62
C ALA A 635 16.14 2.11 39.89
N ALA A 636 15.08 1.35 39.60
CA ALA A 636 13.69 1.85 39.58
C ALA A 636 13.10 2.16 40.98
N ASP A 637 13.73 1.65 42.03
CA ASP A 637 13.42 1.90 43.45
C ASP A 637 14.10 3.18 43.98
N ALA A 638 15.19 3.63 43.35
CA ALA A 638 15.96 4.79 43.77
C ALA A 638 15.46 6.13 43.19
N VAL A 639 14.37 6.13 42.41
CA VAL A 639 13.78 7.32 41.76
C VAL A 639 12.25 7.29 41.80
N ASN A 640 11.63 8.45 42.01
CA ASN A 640 10.17 8.57 42.01
C ASN A 640 9.66 8.83 40.58
N VAL A 641 8.65 8.07 40.12
CA VAL A 641 8.08 8.21 38.78
C VAL A 641 6.92 9.20 38.77
N SER A 642 6.83 10.07 37.76
CA SER A 642 5.74 11.05 37.62
C SER A 642 5.44 11.42 36.16
N GLY A 643 4.17 11.75 35.90
CA GLY A 643 3.76 12.44 34.65
C GLY A 643 3.14 11.59 33.54
N SER A 644 2.56 10.41 33.82
CA SER A 644 1.93 9.51 32.84
C SER A 644 0.66 10.07 32.15
N LYS A 645 0.81 11.13 31.36
CA LYS A 645 -0.21 11.58 30.40
C LYS A 645 -0.08 10.74 29.14
N VAL A 646 -1.14 10.01 28.80
CA VAL A 646 -1.21 9.21 27.56
C VAL A 646 -1.11 10.14 26.36
N VAL A 647 -0.02 10.03 25.61
CA VAL A 647 0.13 10.62 24.27
C VAL A 647 -0.10 9.48 23.29
N SER A 648 -0.93 9.70 22.25
CA SER A 648 -1.22 8.65 21.28
C SER A 648 0.07 8.12 20.63
N THR A 649 0.22 6.81 20.68
CA THR A 649 1.47 6.10 20.37
C THR A 649 1.58 5.70 18.90
N THR A 650 0.56 6.02 18.10
CA THR A 650 0.59 5.86 16.64
C THR A 650 1.57 6.85 16.00
N PHE A 651 2.64 6.30 15.44
CA PHE A 651 3.57 6.97 14.53
C PHE A 651 3.97 6.02 13.40
N PRO A 652 4.25 6.54 12.19
CA PRO A 652 4.70 5.68 11.11
C PRO A 652 6.12 5.18 11.42
N LYS A 653 6.44 3.93 11.07
CA LYS A 653 7.82 3.39 11.20
C LYS A 653 8.82 4.07 10.24
N VAL A 654 8.33 4.81 9.25
CA VAL A 654 9.11 5.56 8.26
C VAL A 654 8.45 6.91 7.99
N PHE A 655 9.20 8.00 8.07
CA PHE A 655 8.78 9.33 7.62
C PHE A 655 9.33 9.61 6.22
N THR A 656 8.46 9.97 5.28
CA THR A 656 8.84 10.40 3.93
C THR A 656 8.68 11.91 3.78
N ALA A 657 9.77 12.60 3.45
CA ALA A 657 9.80 14.04 3.24
C ALA A 657 9.04 14.42 1.95
N LYS A 658 7.74 14.72 2.04
CA LYS A 658 6.90 15.12 0.89
C LYS A 658 7.31 16.47 0.26
N VAL A 659 8.09 17.28 0.98
CA VAL A 659 8.73 18.53 0.55
C VAL A 659 10.12 18.63 1.20
N LYS A 660 10.92 19.64 0.87
CA LYS A 660 12.12 19.97 1.66
C LYS A 660 11.74 20.18 3.13
N THR A 661 12.13 19.25 4.00
CA THR A 661 11.62 19.17 5.38
C THR A 661 12.68 19.64 6.37
N PRO A 662 12.42 20.69 7.18
CA PRO A 662 13.35 21.15 8.22
C PRO A 662 13.56 20.10 9.32
N VAL A 663 14.81 19.92 9.74
CA VAL A 663 15.20 19.04 10.85
C VAL A 663 15.49 19.88 12.10
N TYR A 664 15.13 19.37 13.27
CA TYR A 664 15.24 20.03 14.57
C TYR A 664 16.00 19.15 15.58
N SER A 665 16.65 19.76 16.55
CA SER A 665 17.25 19.08 17.72
C SER A 665 16.22 18.65 18.76
N ALA A 666 16.62 17.85 19.74
CA ALA A 666 15.82 17.50 20.93
C ALA A 666 15.41 18.73 21.77
N THR A 667 16.15 19.83 21.68
CA THR A 667 15.80 21.12 22.30
C THR A 667 14.85 21.98 21.46
N GLY A 668 14.55 21.56 20.23
CA GLY A 668 13.68 22.26 19.28
C GLY A 668 14.38 23.35 18.47
N LYS A 669 15.72 23.42 18.52
CA LYS A 669 16.52 24.30 17.65
C LYS A 669 16.45 23.77 16.22
N LEU A 670 16.28 24.66 15.25
CA LEU A 670 16.41 24.32 13.82
C LEU A 670 17.88 23.97 13.49
N LEU A 671 18.09 22.88 12.75
CA LEU A 671 19.40 22.51 12.19
C LEU A 671 19.64 23.20 10.84
N ASP A 672 20.89 23.20 10.38
CA ASP A 672 21.37 23.94 9.21
C ASP A 672 21.14 23.23 7.86
N TYR A 673 20.56 22.03 7.87
CA TYR A 673 20.16 21.28 6.69
C TYR A 673 18.67 20.87 6.71
N GLN A 674 18.20 20.34 5.58
CA GLN A 674 16.82 19.89 5.38
C GLN A 674 16.81 18.55 4.67
N LEU A 675 15.83 17.70 4.96
CA LEU A 675 15.61 16.48 4.20
C LEU A 675 15.18 16.84 2.77
N ALA A 676 15.79 16.21 1.76
CA ALA A 676 15.37 16.39 0.38
C ALA A 676 14.01 15.71 0.12
N THR A 677 13.20 16.32 -0.76
CA THR A 677 11.90 15.78 -1.19
C THR A 677 12.05 14.33 -1.69
N GLY A 678 11.17 13.44 -1.24
CA GLY A 678 11.18 12.00 -1.58
C GLY A 678 12.06 11.14 -0.69
N THR A 679 12.98 11.70 0.11
CA THR A 679 13.79 10.91 1.05
C THR A 679 12.93 10.32 2.17
N SER A 680 13.25 9.08 2.57
CA SER A 680 12.49 8.33 3.57
C SER A 680 13.41 7.85 4.70
N TRP A 681 12.97 8.08 5.93
CA TRP A 681 13.80 7.97 7.14
C TRP A 681 13.10 7.08 8.17
N LYS A 682 13.81 6.13 8.76
CA LYS A 682 13.24 5.26 9.83
C LYS A 682 12.86 6.13 11.02
N VAL A 683 11.68 5.90 11.59
CA VAL A 683 11.19 6.61 12.78
C VAL A 683 11.05 5.63 13.93
N ASP A 684 11.76 5.90 15.03
CA ASP A 684 11.78 5.03 16.21
C ASP A 684 10.92 5.53 17.38
N ARG A 685 10.47 6.79 17.33
CA ARG A 685 9.55 7.38 18.32
C ARG A 685 8.81 8.61 17.80
N LYS A 686 7.65 8.88 18.41
CA LYS A 686 7.01 10.20 18.47
C LYS A 686 7.39 10.87 19.80
N VAL A 687 7.69 12.17 19.77
CA VAL A 687 7.98 12.98 20.97
C VAL A 687 7.21 14.30 20.92
N VAL A 688 7.18 15.01 22.06
CA VAL A 688 6.66 16.38 22.13
C VAL A 688 7.77 17.30 22.62
N ILE A 689 8.19 18.23 21.76
CA ILE A 689 9.24 19.23 22.02
C ILE A 689 8.58 20.61 22.01
N ASN A 690 8.73 21.37 23.10
CA ASN A 690 8.14 22.71 23.27
C ASN A 690 6.62 22.78 22.96
N GLY A 691 5.89 21.69 23.26
CA GLY A 691 4.44 21.57 23.04
C GLY A 691 4.01 21.11 21.64
N ILE A 692 4.94 21.00 20.68
CA ILE A 692 4.69 20.53 19.30
C ILE A 692 5.13 19.06 19.19
N ALA A 693 4.40 18.24 18.41
CA ALA A 693 4.75 16.85 18.19
C ALA A 693 5.79 16.67 17.06
N TYR A 694 6.70 15.71 17.22
CA TYR A 694 7.77 15.39 16.28
C TYR A 694 7.97 13.87 16.16
N TYR A 695 8.45 13.42 15.00
CA TYR A 695 9.03 12.10 14.79
C TYR A 695 10.56 12.20 14.88
N ARG A 696 11.21 11.26 15.57
CA ARG A 696 12.67 11.15 15.56
C ARG A 696 13.12 10.34 14.35
N ILE A 697 14.10 10.84 13.60
CA ILE A 697 14.65 10.19 12.41
C ILE A 697 16.09 9.69 12.60
N ALA A 698 16.86 10.32 13.50
CA ALA A 698 18.18 9.88 13.94
C ALA A 698 18.52 10.45 15.34
N THR A 699 19.75 10.29 15.80
CA THR A 699 20.19 10.82 17.11
C THR A 699 20.25 12.35 17.08
N ASP A 700 19.51 12.99 17.97
CA ASP A 700 19.25 14.45 18.00
C ASP A 700 18.59 15.03 16.73
N GLU A 701 17.96 14.20 15.90
CA GLU A 701 17.31 14.64 14.65
C GLU A 701 15.82 14.35 14.63
N PHE A 702 15.01 15.41 14.50
CA PHE A 702 13.56 15.36 14.60
C PHE A 702 12.88 16.15 13.48
N VAL A 703 11.78 15.62 12.95
CA VAL A 703 10.87 16.31 12.01
C VAL A 703 9.49 16.45 12.63
N ARG A 704 8.70 17.46 12.22
CA ARG A 704 7.35 17.65 12.78
C ARG A 704 6.41 16.51 12.40
N ALA A 705 5.50 16.17 13.33
CA ALA A 705 4.68 14.95 13.28
C ALA A 705 3.29 15.13 12.66
#